data_AF-A0A850SA67-F1
#
_entry.id   AF-A0A850SA67-F1
#
_cell.length_a   1.000
_cell.length_b   1.000
_cell.length_c   1.000
_cell.angle_alpha   90.00
_cell.angle_beta   90.00
_cell.angle_gamma   90.00
#
_symmetry.space_group_name_H-M   'P 1'
#
loop_
_entity.id
_entity.type
_entity.pdbx_description
1 polymer ?
#
loop_
_entity_poly.entity_id
_entity_poly.type
_entity_poly.pdbx_seq_one_letter_code
_entity_poly.pdbx_strand_id
1 'polypeptide(L)'
;MRSEPAAGAHRFCAHAWRSGGLALSLQYHDAARYLFILLIFAGLMSTGWFGIPLLPRYFVESGTDIVAGLFTLFSALGTVWGVMAYREFTKSSSAIVEARLAARRLDPMIGEFEYKSYNPVTKEYEEGFAPSGPVDFWDKETHVPPWMDKGKYWHILLSLQHPGREITLHVVRDRDLSFSSGRRNAAITQRERLSEDYRRYRYIVKVPQWLVMNTERVRFAEMDVESEELSALIADVNMKIVAATNEVAGWERLRVRFPWRFMTFAIYLNKSLPLRIVYRQVIRNFPGAKERKVDQTNADLANVPDDELVAAMMELAQAKGIQPARIDRLYALTRFLKNAYTRMGLGEGASEYHNFHHSLEVSYMAMQMLPAWFKGQVFGPKDYEVMLVAGLLHDYDPAQPLASEPGKVKGPVVTRTIEELKKTRIIDAYFTMSTEELGNYFREYGTGTPVASEFSTTHPEYVKSDWAPVESVMVEALIWRTDFPFFKLKNAQDKFAGLLAELGGKGAQTEKIKLMSEVLWLADLAVTYMGSDPVRAWDRVTNLYDELYLPRLEAVSRTDAFFSDFADLELFRELLAQKTFPDVFRQRWNLIYQFFHEGNPSTPLNRTIETARRMYLKVNIEVGMRRGEMLQAMAADNWSEYFVGIGRDQGEVLKAKSRLAALDPQNASAFWGDVQKLVPAIMDRSIDNFLIVMPERDSPVGSEEGRMLLQAMFVTLARKLRDGGAVKILTDMEEKSAQFEALLEVAGEAGLVREARKGKDYFPEGWDDSEFKDGKRQVLTLVPKAVPANA
;
A
#
# COMPACT_ATOMS: atom_id res chain seq x y z
N MET A 1 35.85 -51.59 38.48
CA MET A 1 36.40 -50.39 39.15
C MET A 1 36.13 -49.20 38.24
N ARG A 2 35.12 -48.38 38.60
CA ARG A 2 35.24 -46.97 39.06
C ARG A 2 35.65 -45.96 37.96
N SER A 3 34.62 -45.30 37.45
CA SER A 3 34.43 -43.88 37.10
C SER A 3 35.62 -42.92 36.98
N GLU A 4 35.58 -42.07 35.94
CA GLU A 4 35.49 -40.59 36.08
C GLU A 4 34.72 -39.97 34.88
N PRO A 5 34.12 -38.76 35.02
CA PRO A 5 32.95 -38.33 34.25
C PRO A 5 33.21 -37.31 33.12
N ALA A 6 32.20 -37.16 32.26
CA ALA A 6 32.16 -36.35 31.04
C ALA A 6 32.37 -34.84 31.25
N ALA A 7 33.40 -34.29 30.59
CA ALA A 7 33.60 -32.86 30.38
C ALA A 7 33.07 -32.45 29.00
N GLY A 8 31.76 -32.19 28.90
CA GLY A 8 31.11 -31.84 27.64
C GLY A 8 29.80 -31.07 27.81
N ALA A 9 29.72 -30.11 28.74
CA ALA A 9 28.48 -29.35 28.96
C ALA A 9 28.65 -27.85 29.28
N HIS A 10 29.88 -27.30 29.39
CA HIS A 10 30.06 -25.95 29.94
C HIS A 10 30.60 -24.86 29.00
N ARG A 11 30.80 -25.12 27.69
CA ARG A 11 31.33 -24.09 26.77
C ARG A 11 30.32 -23.40 25.84
N PHE A 12 29.03 -23.77 25.85
CA PHE A 12 28.04 -23.14 24.95
C PHE A 12 27.13 -22.07 25.58
N CYS A 13 27.26 -21.75 26.87
CA CYS A 13 26.33 -20.82 27.54
C CYS A 13 26.84 -19.38 27.78
N ALA A 14 28.14 -19.10 27.65
CA ALA A 14 28.68 -17.79 28.06
C ALA A 14 28.81 -16.75 26.93
N HIS A 15 28.96 -17.16 25.66
CA HIS A 15 29.17 -16.20 24.56
C HIS A 15 27.89 -15.71 23.85
N ALA A 16 26.74 -16.37 24.04
CA ALA A 16 25.46 -15.91 23.47
C ALA A 16 24.78 -14.79 24.29
N TRP A 17 25.31 -14.46 25.48
CA TRP A 17 24.62 -13.58 26.45
C TRP A 17 24.87 -12.08 26.25
N ARG A 18 25.91 -11.69 25.48
CA ARG A 18 26.33 -10.29 25.31
C ARG A 18 25.82 -9.59 24.03
N SER A 19 25.23 -10.32 23.06
CA SER A 19 24.72 -9.77 21.79
C SER A 19 23.27 -10.17 21.43
N GLY A 20 22.60 -11.00 22.25
CA GLY A 20 21.37 -11.69 21.86
C GLY A 20 20.10 -10.84 21.83
N GLY A 21 19.48 -10.74 20.65
CA GLY A 21 18.14 -10.20 20.43
C GLY A 21 17.03 -10.98 21.14
N LEU A 22 15.86 -10.36 21.27
CA LEU A 22 14.66 -10.96 21.86
C LEU A 22 13.87 -11.69 20.77
N ALA A 23 13.65 -13.00 20.92
CA ALA A 23 12.96 -13.83 19.92
C ALA A 23 11.49 -14.13 20.26
N LEU A 24 10.62 -14.16 19.26
CA LEU A 24 9.29 -14.78 19.33
C LEU A 24 9.44 -16.28 19.10
N SER A 25 9.49 -17.06 20.18
CA SER A 25 9.79 -18.49 20.13
C SER A 25 8.51 -19.33 20.29
N LEU A 26 8.31 -20.27 19.36
CA LEU A 26 7.23 -21.27 19.46
C LEU A 26 7.51 -22.29 20.57
N GLN A 27 8.78 -22.55 20.91
CA GLN A 27 9.11 -23.37 22.08
C GLN A 27 8.61 -22.75 23.40
N TYR A 28 8.75 -21.43 23.56
CA TYR A 28 8.20 -20.74 24.73
C TYR A 28 6.67 -20.69 24.72
N HIS A 29 6.04 -20.68 23.54
CA HIS A 29 4.58 -20.85 23.43
C HIS A 29 4.15 -22.23 23.94
N ASP A 30 4.85 -23.30 23.56
CA ASP A 30 4.55 -24.64 24.07
C ASP A 30 4.80 -24.76 25.57
N ALA A 31 5.89 -24.19 26.08
CA ALA A 31 6.14 -24.15 27.53
C ALA A 31 5.02 -23.42 28.28
N ALA A 32 4.56 -22.28 27.76
CA ALA A 32 3.42 -21.56 28.32
C ALA A 32 2.14 -22.40 28.27
N ARG A 33 1.87 -23.10 27.16
CA ARG A 33 0.71 -24.01 27.04
C ARG A 33 0.75 -25.11 28.10
N TYR A 34 1.88 -25.76 28.32
CA TYR A 34 2.02 -26.78 29.37
C TYR A 34 1.83 -26.21 30.78
N LEU A 35 2.37 -25.00 31.04
CA LEU A 35 2.14 -24.30 32.30
C LEU A 35 0.65 -24.05 32.54
N PHE A 36 -0.09 -23.60 31.53
CA PHE A 36 -1.52 -23.33 31.67
C PHE A 36 -2.35 -24.62 31.74
N ILE A 37 -1.93 -25.71 31.10
CA ILE A 37 -2.53 -27.05 31.33
C ILE A 37 -2.37 -27.45 32.80
N LEU A 38 -1.17 -27.28 33.37
CA LEU A 38 -0.94 -27.56 34.79
C LEU A 38 -1.83 -26.70 35.69
N LEU A 39 -2.01 -25.41 35.35
CA LEU A 39 -2.91 -24.51 36.08
C LEU A 39 -4.37 -24.96 36.00
N ILE A 40 -4.84 -25.47 34.85
CA ILE A 40 -6.18 -26.04 34.69
C ILE A 40 -6.35 -27.23 35.64
N PHE A 41 -5.42 -28.20 35.61
CA PHE A 41 -5.51 -29.38 36.46
C PHE A 41 -5.42 -29.05 37.94
N ALA A 42 -4.47 -28.20 38.34
CA ALA A 42 -4.32 -27.75 39.72
C ALA A 42 -5.57 -26.99 40.19
N GLY A 43 -6.11 -26.12 39.35
CA GLY A 43 -7.34 -25.37 39.62
C GLY A 43 -8.56 -26.28 39.76
N LEU A 44 -8.75 -27.25 38.87
CA LEU A 44 -9.85 -28.22 38.94
C LEU A 44 -9.75 -29.08 40.21
N MET A 45 -8.58 -29.63 40.49
CA MET A 45 -8.34 -30.46 41.68
C MET A 45 -8.56 -29.66 42.96
N SER A 46 -8.05 -28.44 43.03
CA SER A 46 -8.24 -27.55 44.17
C SER A 46 -9.70 -27.14 44.35
N THR A 47 -10.39 -26.79 43.25
CA THR A 47 -11.82 -26.44 43.28
C THR A 47 -12.66 -27.64 43.75
N GLY A 48 -12.32 -28.86 43.31
CA GLY A 48 -12.97 -30.09 43.80
C GLY A 48 -12.67 -30.36 45.28
N TRP A 49 -11.40 -30.31 45.67
CA TRP A 49 -10.95 -30.66 47.02
C TRP A 49 -11.44 -29.69 48.10
N PHE A 50 -11.42 -28.39 47.83
CA PHE A 50 -11.86 -27.37 48.78
C PHE A 50 -13.33 -26.97 48.58
N GLY A 51 -13.85 -27.04 47.35
CA GLY A 51 -15.20 -26.60 47.03
C GLY A 51 -16.29 -27.63 47.33
N ILE A 52 -16.07 -28.91 47.02
CA ILE A 52 -17.07 -29.96 47.27
C ILE A 52 -17.41 -30.07 48.77
N PRO A 53 -16.46 -29.98 49.72
CA PRO A 53 -16.76 -30.02 51.15
C PRO A 53 -17.45 -28.76 51.71
N LEU A 54 -17.44 -27.62 51.02
CA LEU A 54 -18.08 -26.38 51.50
C LEU A 54 -19.60 -26.50 51.60
N LEU A 55 -20.23 -27.17 50.61
CA LEU A 55 -21.68 -27.37 50.57
C LEU A 55 -22.18 -28.20 51.76
N PRO A 56 -21.64 -29.42 52.02
CA PRO A 56 -22.00 -30.21 53.19
C PRO A 56 -21.71 -29.50 54.51
N ARG A 57 -20.55 -28.81 54.64
CA ARG A 57 -20.19 -28.08 55.88
C ARG A 57 -21.13 -26.92 56.17
N TYR A 58 -21.56 -26.18 55.14
CA TYR A 58 -22.54 -25.12 55.31
C TYR A 58 -23.88 -25.64 55.87
N PHE A 59 -24.34 -26.81 55.39
CA PHE A 59 -25.58 -27.43 55.85
C PHE A 59 -25.47 -28.06 57.25
N VAL A 60 -24.27 -28.49 57.67
CA VAL A 60 -24.06 -29.16 58.97
C VAL A 60 -23.66 -28.18 60.08
N GLU A 61 -22.81 -27.19 59.79
CA GLU A 61 -22.17 -26.33 60.81
C GLU A 61 -22.75 -24.91 60.86
N SER A 62 -23.70 -24.55 59.98
CA SER A 62 -24.34 -23.22 59.92
C SER A 62 -23.35 -22.05 59.75
N GLY A 63 -22.16 -22.31 59.21
CA GLY A 63 -21.10 -21.33 58.98
C GLY A 63 -20.36 -21.60 57.67
N THR A 64 -19.95 -20.54 56.98
CA THR A 64 -19.13 -20.62 55.77
C THR A 64 -17.65 -20.47 56.12
N ASP A 65 -16.83 -21.45 55.74
CA ASP A 65 -15.37 -21.29 55.75
C ASP A 65 -14.97 -20.32 54.63
N ILE A 66 -14.85 -19.04 54.98
CA ILE A 66 -14.54 -17.95 54.04
C ILE A 66 -13.18 -18.19 53.37
N VAL A 67 -12.21 -18.78 54.06
CA VAL A 67 -10.87 -19.03 53.53
C VAL A 67 -10.94 -20.11 52.46
N ALA A 68 -11.62 -21.23 52.74
CA ALA A 68 -11.85 -22.27 51.75
C ALA A 68 -12.70 -21.75 50.58
N GLY A 69 -13.73 -20.93 50.83
CA GLY A 69 -14.55 -20.31 49.79
C GLY A 69 -13.75 -19.40 48.85
N LEU A 70 -12.90 -18.51 49.39
CA LEU A 70 -12.00 -17.69 48.60
C LEU A 70 -11.00 -18.55 47.81
N PHE A 71 -10.44 -19.59 48.43
CA PHE A 71 -9.50 -20.49 47.78
C PHE A 71 -10.14 -21.25 46.60
N THR A 72 -11.36 -21.75 46.78
CA THR A 72 -12.17 -22.38 45.72
C THR A 72 -12.45 -21.39 44.58
N LEU A 73 -12.85 -20.15 44.90
CA LEU A 73 -13.11 -19.12 43.90
C LEU A 73 -11.85 -18.78 43.08
N PHE A 74 -10.71 -18.53 43.73
CA PHE A 74 -9.45 -18.26 43.02
C PHE A 74 -8.96 -19.47 42.21
N SER A 75 -9.22 -20.69 42.68
CA SER A 75 -8.90 -21.92 41.94
C SER A 75 -9.78 -22.10 40.69
N ALA A 76 -11.07 -21.77 40.79
CA ALA A 76 -11.98 -21.77 39.65
C ALA A 76 -11.59 -20.69 38.62
N LEU A 77 -11.29 -19.47 39.06
CA LEU A 77 -10.78 -18.40 38.21
C LEU A 77 -9.43 -18.77 37.56
N GLY A 78 -8.54 -19.43 38.31
CA GLY A 78 -7.28 -19.98 37.79
C GLY A 78 -7.50 -21.03 36.70
N THR A 79 -8.49 -21.91 36.88
CA THR A 79 -8.91 -22.89 35.85
C THR A 79 -9.38 -22.19 34.57
N VAL A 80 -10.29 -21.23 34.69
CA VAL A 80 -10.82 -20.46 33.54
C VAL A 80 -9.68 -19.74 32.83
N TRP A 81 -8.80 -19.09 33.59
CA TRP A 81 -7.61 -18.45 33.03
C TRP A 81 -6.71 -19.43 32.28
N GLY A 82 -6.44 -20.60 32.86
CA GLY A 82 -5.65 -21.65 32.22
C GLY A 82 -6.24 -22.09 30.87
N VAL A 83 -7.55 -22.34 30.80
CA VAL A 83 -8.24 -22.74 29.54
C VAL A 83 -8.11 -21.65 28.48
N MET A 84 -8.38 -20.40 28.86
CA MET A 84 -8.36 -19.26 27.94
C MET A 84 -6.94 -18.98 27.43
N ALA A 85 -5.95 -18.98 28.32
CA ALA A 85 -4.55 -18.80 27.96
C ALA A 85 -4.07 -19.93 27.04
N TYR A 86 -4.38 -21.19 27.35
CA TYR A 86 -4.04 -22.33 26.51
C TYR A 86 -4.59 -22.15 25.08
N ARG A 87 -5.85 -21.72 24.95
CA ARG A 87 -6.48 -21.45 23.64
C ARG A 87 -5.75 -20.36 22.86
N GLU A 88 -5.43 -19.23 23.49
CA GLU A 88 -4.73 -18.12 22.82
C GLU A 88 -3.32 -18.50 22.36
N PHE A 89 -2.52 -19.16 23.21
CA PHE A 89 -1.18 -19.60 22.80
C PHE A 89 -1.23 -20.67 21.71
N THR A 90 -2.23 -21.55 21.73
CA THR A 90 -2.45 -22.53 20.67
C THR A 90 -2.81 -21.85 19.36
N LYS A 91 -3.76 -20.90 19.38
CA LYS A 91 -4.18 -20.13 18.20
C LYS A 91 -2.98 -19.44 17.53
N SER A 92 -2.13 -18.76 18.30
CA SER A 92 -0.99 -18.03 17.73
C SER A 92 0.10 -18.96 17.20
N SER A 93 0.35 -20.09 17.87
CA SER A 93 1.30 -21.09 17.36
C SER A 93 0.78 -21.73 16.07
N SER A 94 -0.51 -22.06 16.01
CA SER A 94 -1.17 -22.59 14.81
C SER A 94 -1.09 -21.61 13.65
N ALA A 95 -1.43 -20.34 13.86
CA ALA A 95 -1.39 -19.32 12.81
C ALA A 95 0.00 -19.24 12.14
N ILE A 96 1.08 -19.24 12.93
CA ILE A 96 2.46 -19.18 12.41
C ILE A 96 2.84 -20.48 11.67
N VAL A 97 2.56 -21.64 12.25
CA VAL A 97 2.96 -22.93 11.66
C VAL A 97 2.16 -23.24 10.40
N GLU A 98 0.85 -23.01 10.42
CA GLU A 98 -0.04 -23.25 9.28
C GLU A 98 0.30 -22.32 8.11
N ALA A 99 0.59 -21.04 8.37
CA ALA A 99 1.03 -20.11 7.34
C ALA A 99 2.32 -20.57 6.65
N ARG A 100 3.32 -20.98 7.44
CA ARG A 100 4.57 -21.51 6.89
C ARG A 100 4.35 -22.77 6.05
N LEU A 101 3.52 -23.70 6.53
CA LEU A 101 3.24 -24.95 5.81
C LEU A 101 2.46 -24.70 4.52
N ALA A 102 1.46 -23.80 4.56
CA ALA A 102 0.72 -23.41 3.37
C ALA A 102 1.63 -22.71 2.35
N ALA A 103 2.44 -21.76 2.79
CA ALA A 103 3.39 -21.07 1.93
C ALA A 103 4.37 -22.04 1.26
N ARG A 104 4.93 -23.01 2.02
CA ARG A 104 5.81 -24.06 1.48
C ARG A 104 5.11 -25.07 0.57
N ARG A 105 3.79 -25.21 0.68
CA ARG A 105 3.00 -26.03 -0.25
C ARG A 105 2.86 -25.35 -1.60
N LEU A 106 2.70 -24.02 -1.61
CA LEU A 106 2.64 -23.22 -2.84
C LEU A 106 4.02 -23.01 -3.46
N ASP A 107 5.04 -22.75 -2.64
CA ASP A 107 6.44 -22.60 -3.06
C ASP A 107 7.37 -23.38 -2.13
N PRO A 108 7.83 -24.58 -2.51
CA PRO A 108 8.68 -25.41 -1.65
C PRO A 108 10.00 -24.77 -1.20
N MET A 109 10.48 -23.75 -1.92
CA MET A 109 11.74 -23.03 -1.66
C MET A 109 11.57 -21.80 -0.76
N ILE A 110 10.33 -21.38 -0.48
CA ILE A 110 10.09 -20.22 0.39
C ILE A 110 10.65 -20.47 1.81
N GLY A 111 11.46 -19.53 2.30
CA GLY A 111 12.21 -19.65 3.55
C GLY A 111 13.65 -20.11 3.37
N GLU A 112 14.05 -20.52 2.16
CA GLU A 112 15.40 -21.01 1.84
C GLU A 112 16.10 -20.16 0.76
N PHE A 113 15.39 -19.27 0.07
CA PHE A 113 15.98 -18.41 -0.96
C PHE A 113 17.18 -17.63 -0.41
N GLU A 114 18.29 -17.64 -1.13
CA GLU A 114 19.44 -16.80 -0.81
C GLU A 114 19.25 -15.42 -1.42
N TYR A 115 19.33 -14.39 -0.59
CA TYR A 115 19.32 -13.00 -1.03
C TYR A 115 20.16 -12.16 -0.08
N LYS A 116 20.91 -11.21 -0.63
CA LYS A 116 21.71 -10.25 0.12
C LYS A 116 21.41 -8.84 -0.34
N SER A 117 21.12 -7.93 0.59
CA SER A 117 20.96 -6.50 0.32
C SER A 117 22.25 -5.75 0.62
N TYR A 118 22.61 -4.80 -0.23
CA TYR A 118 23.72 -3.89 0.01
C TYR A 118 23.35 -2.88 1.10
N ASN A 119 24.13 -2.84 2.19
CA ASN A 119 23.96 -1.84 3.23
C ASN A 119 24.85 -0.63 2.91
N PRO A 120 24.30 0.56 2.66
CA PRO A 120 25.05 1.75 2.24
C PRO A 120 25.82 2.39 3.40
N VAL A 121 25.43 2.09 4.65
CA VAL A 121 26.06 2.58 5.87
C VAL A 121 27.32 1.78 6.17
N THR A 122 27.24 0.45 6.09
CA THR A 122 28.39 -0.44 6.35
C THR A 122 29.22 -0.71 5.09
N LYS A 123 28.67 -0.44 3.90
CA LYS A 123 29.23 -0.76 2.58
C LYS A 123 29.43 -2.27 2.33
N GLU A 124 28.71 -3.12 3.07
CA GLU A 124 28.77 -4.57 2.96
C GLU A 124 27.42 -5.17 2.49
N TYR A 125 27.47 -6.35 1.90
CA TYR A 125 26.26 -7.13 1.58
C TYR A 125 25.82 -7.95 2.80
N GLU A 126 24.65 -7.64 3.33
CA GLU A 126 24.06 -8.35 4.48
C GLU A 126 23.07 -9.43 4.03
N GLU A 127 22.95 -10.53 4.79
CA GLU A 127 21.96 -11.57 4.50
C GLU A 127 20.53 -11.08 4.75
N GLY A 128 19.67 -11.30 3.77
CA GLY A 128 18.28 -10.87 3.78
C GLY A 128 18.02 -9.62 2.95
N PHE A 129 16.79 -9.11 3.01
CA PHE A 129 16.40 -7.84 2.39
C PHE A 129 16.25 -6.76 3.48
N ALA A 130 17.03 -5.68 3.36
CA ALA A 130 16.90 -4.44 4.12
C ALA A 130 17.04 -3.24 3.15
N PRO A 131 16.05 -2.32 3.09
CA PRO A 131 16.13 -1.15 2.23
C PRO A 131 17.19 -0.16 2.74
N SER A 132 17.95 0.43 1.82
CA SER A 132 19.06 1.35 2.07
C SER A 132 18.63 2.74 2.58
N GLY A 133 17.37 3.12 2.38
CA GLY A 133 16.73 4.28 3.01
C GLY A 133 15.27 4.48 2.61
N PRO A 134 14.58 5.51 3.16
CA PRO A 134 13.21 5.88 2.80
C PRO A 134 13.07 6.41 1.37
N VAL A 135 14.15 6.44 0.58
CA VAL A 135 14.19 6.97 -0.80
C VAL A 135 14.32 5.85 -1.85
N ASP A 136 14.89 4.69 -1.50
CA ASP A 136 14.76 3.44 -2.33
C ASP A 136 13.33 2.88 -2.35
N PHE A 137 12.51 3.48 -1.49
CA PHE A 137 11.11 3.26 -1.22
C PHE A 137 10.17 3.58 -2.39
N TRP A 138 10.59 4.48 -3.28
CA TRP A 138 9.76 5.05 -4.35
C TRP A 138 9.89 4.32 -5.68
N ASP A 139 10.90 3.46 -5.82
CA ASP A 139 11.23 2.84 -7.08
C ASP A 139 10.96 1.33 -7.06
N LYS A 140 10.16 0.84 -8.03
CA LYS A 140 10.06 -0.60 -8.27
C LYS A 140 11.33 -1.14 -8.96
N GLU A 141 12.19 -0.28 -9.52
CA GLU A 141 13.56 -0.63 -9.96
C GLU A 141 14.50 -0.92 -8.78
N THR A 142 14.11 -0.62 -7.53
CA THR A 142 14.72 -1.27 -6.37
C THR A 142 14.34 -2.75 -6.45
N HIS A 143 15.24 -3.54 -7.05
CA HIS A 143 15.06 -4.95 -7.36
C HIS A 143 14.85 -5.73 -6.06
N VAL A 144 13.58 -6.00 -5.73
CA VAL A 144 13.22 -7.05 -4.78
C VAL A 144 13.20 -8.39 -5.51
N PRO A 145 13.51 -9.49 -4.81
CA PRO A 145 13.36 -10.81 -5.41
C PRO A 145 11.93 -11.05 -5.91
N PRO A 146 11.74 -11.82 -7.00
CA PRO A 146 10.41 -12.16 -7.51
C PRO A 146 9.50 -12.86 -6.47
N TRP A 147 10.09 -13.50 -5.46
CA TRP A 147 9.36 -14.17 -4.39
C TRP A 147 8.83 -13.24 -3.30
N MET A 148 9.20 -11.95 -3.30
CA MET A 148 8.87 -11.00 -2.24
C MET A 148 7.80 -9.99 -2.68
N ASP A 149 6.81 -9.80 -1.82
CA ASP A 149 5.76 -8.79 -1.94
C ASP A 149 6.13 -7.54 -1.10
N LYS A 150 6.25 -6.39 -1.77
CA LYS A 150 6.60 -5.11 -1.11
C LYS A 150 5.48 -4.64 -0.18
N GLY A 151 4.22 -4.80 -0.57
CA GLY A 151 3.08 -4.38 0.24
C GLY A 151 2.99 -5.12 1.56
N LYS A 152 3.17 -6.44 1.55
CA LYS A 152 3.22 -7.27 2.76
C LYS A 152 4.40 -6.90 3.66
N TYR A 153 5.57 -6.60 3.08
CA TYR A 153 6.71 -6.08 3.83
C TYR A 153 6.38 -4.76 4.53
N TRP A 154 5.79 -3.81 3.81
CA TRP A 154 5.43 -2.51 4.35
C TRP A 154 4.37 -2.58 5.42
N HIS A 155 3.35 -3.42 5.23
CA HIS A 155 2.32 -3.67 6.23
C HIS A 155 2.94 -4.09 7.58
N ILE A 156 3.94 -4.98 7.56
CA ILE A 156 4.68 -5.37 8.77
C ILE A 156 5.47 -4.18 9.33
N LEU A 157 6.26 -3.49 8.51
CA LEU A 157 7.11 -2.39 8.96
C LEU A 157 6.31 -1.24 9.57
N LEU A 158 5.20 -0.84 8.94
CA LEU A 158 4.29 0.19 9.42
C LEU A 158 3.62 -0.23 10.74
N SER A 159 3.22 -1.50 10.85
CA SER A 159 2.67 -2.05 12.09
C SER A 159 3.66 -2.01 13.27
N LEU A 160 4.97 -1.93 12.99
CA LEU A 160 6.01 -1.85 14.02
C LEU A 160 6.36 -0.42 14.43
N GLN A 161 5.98 0.60 13.62
CA GLN A 161 6.37 1.99 13.83
C GLN A 161 5.99 2.49 15.24
N HIS A 162 6.92 3.22 15.86
CA HIS A 162 6.71 3.81 17.18
C HIS A 162 7.37 5.18 17.26
N PRO A 163 6.69 6.22 17.79
CA PRO A 163 7.27 7.55 17.93
C PRO A 163 8.63 7.53 18.63
N GLY A 164 9.61 8.21 18.04
CA GLY A 164 10.97 8.36 18.59
C GLY A 164 11.85 7.10 18.52
N ARG A 165 11.46 6.08 17.73
CA ARG A 165 12.26 4.86 17.51
C ARG A 165 12.57 4.70 16.02
N GLU A 166 13.82 4.39 15.71
CA GLU A 166 14.21 3.99 14.36
C GLU A 166 14.09 2.47 14.24
N ILE A 167 13.35 1.99 13.24
CA ILE A 167 13.04 0.56 13.05
C ILE A 167 13.40 0.16 11.63
N THR A 168 14.10 -0.97 11.50
CA THR A 168 14.38 -1.63 10.23
C THR A 168 13.81 -3.05 10.25
N LEU A 169 13.19 -3.48 9.15
CA LEU A 169 12.65 -4.83 8.98
C LEU A 169 13.57 -5.62 8.04
N HIS A 170 14.09 -6.74 8.51
CA HIS A 170 14.97 -7.63 7.75
C HIS A 170 14.23 -8.92 7.42
N VAL A 171 14.10 -9.24 6.13
CA VAL A 171 13.52 -10.51 5.69
C VAL A 171 14.62 -11.55 5.55
N VAL A 172 14.55 -12.66 6.29
CA VAL A 172 15.63 -13.65 6.41
C VAL A 172 15.16 -15.09 6.19
N ARG A 173 16.10 -16.03 6.02
CA ARG A 173 15.77 -17.45 5.86
C ARG A 173 15.32 -18.06 7.18
N ASP A 174 14.59 -19.17 7.08
CA ASP A 174 14.14 -19.95 8.25
C ASP A 174 15.32 -20.38 9.13
N ARG A 175 16.47 -20.72 8.52
CA ARG A 175 17.67 -21.14 9.25
C ARG A 175 18.28 -20.02 10.09
N ASP A 176 18.18 -18.77 9.61
CA ASP A 176 18.73 -17.59 10.27
C ASP A 176 17.87 -17.17 11.49
N LEU A 177 16.62 -17.64 11.55
CA LEU A 177 15.77 -17.56 12.73
C LEU A 177 15.84 -18.82 13.61
N SER A 178 16.54 -19.88 13.17
CA SER A 178 16.46 -21.21 13.77
C SER A 178 15.00 -21.67 13.89
N PHE A 179 14.21 -21.54 12.82
CA PHE A 179 12.80 -21.94 12.82
C PHE A 179 12.64 -23.47 12.88
N SER A 180 13.49 -24.21 12.16
CA SER A 180 13.44 -25.67 12.03
C SER A 180 14.15 -26.44 13.15
N SER A 181 14.86 -25.76 14.06
CA SER A 181 15.63 -26.39 15.14
C SER A 181 15.65 -25.55 16.42
N GLY A 182 15.91 -26.19 17.56
CA GLY A 182 16.04 -25.49 18.85
C GLY A 182 14.79 -24.70 19.25
N ARG A 183 14.92 -23.38 19.34
CA ARG A 183 13.87 -22.48 19.87
C ARG A 183 12.70 -22.21 18.92
N ARG A 184 12.81 -22.59 17.65
CA ARG A 184 11.77 -22.36 16.61
C ARG A 184 11.29 -20.91 16.61
N ASN A 185 12.21 -19.97 16.35
CA ASN A 185 11.86 -18.55 16.41
C ASN A 185 11.12 -18.12 15.14
N ALA A 186 9.98 -17.45 15.31
CA ALA A 186 9.17 -16.89 14.24
C ALA A 186 9.56 -15.44 13.90
N ALA A 187 10.21 -14.73 14.82
CA ALA A 187 10.79 -13.41 14.62
C ALA A 187 11.86 -13.12 15.68
N ILE A 188 12.77 -12.18 15.40
CA ILE A 188 13.80 -11.73 16.36
C ILE A 188 13.93 -10.20 16.30
N THR A 189 13.77 -9.51 17.42
CA THR A 189 14.10 -8.09 17.55
C THR A 189 15.48 -7.90 18.19
N GLN A 190 16.35 -7.19 17.49
CA GLN A 190 17.68 -6.77 17.95
C GLN A 190 17.71 -5.26 18.13
N ARG A 191 18.61 -4.78 19.00
CA ARG A 191 18.80 -3.35 19.25
C ARG A 191 20.24 -2.99 18.96
N GLU A 192 20.44 -2.14 17.97
CA GLU A 192 21.73 -1.61 17.55
C GLU A 192 21.89 -0.16 18.05
N ARG A 193 23.13 0.21 18.39
CA ARG A 193 23.46 1.55 18.87
C ARG A 193 24.01 2.36 17.70
N LEU A 194 23.41 3.53 17.42
CA LEU A 194 23.71 4.33 16.23
C LEU A 194 24.93 5.26 16.39
N SER A 195 25.30 5.63 17.62
CA SER A 195 26.50 6.41 17.91
C SER A 195 26.99 6.21 19.36
N GLU A 196 28.21 6.68 19.66
CA GLU A 196 28.74 6.72 21.03
C GLU A 196 27.92 7.62 21.97
N ASP A 197 27.06 8.51 21.44
CA ASP A 197 26.11 9.28 22.24
C ASP A 197 24.97 8.41 22.81
N TYR A 198 24.76 8.52 24.11
CA TYR A 198 24.07 7.55 24.96
C TYR A 198 22.54 7.38 24.76
N ARG A 199 21.93 7.88 23.67
CA ARG A 199 20.45 7.97 23.58
C ARG A 199 19.76 7.52 22.29
N ARG A 200 20.47 7.19 21.20
CA ARG A 200 19.83 6.76 19.94
C ARG A 200 20.07 5.28 19.64
N TYR A 201 18.98 4.53 19.46
CA TYR A 201 18.97 3.11 19.16
C TYR A 201 18.16 2.84 17.89
N ARG A 202 18.66 1.94 17.05
CA ARG A 202 17.93 1.33 15.94
C ARG A 202 17.44 -0.05 16.36
N TYR A 203 16.20 -0.36 16.00
CA TYR A 203 15.56 -1.65 16.25
C TYR A 203 15.52 -2.45 14.96
N ILE A 204 16.21 -3.58 14.92
CA ILE A 204 16.25 -4.46 13.76
C ILE A 204 15.31 -5.63 14.03
N VAL A 205 14.20 -5.72 13.31
CA VAL A 205 13.23 -6.81 13.42
C VAL A 205 13.45 -7.78 12.27
N LYS A 206 13.81 -9.02 12.58
CA LYS A 206 14.00 -10.10 11.60
C LYS A 206 12.74 -10.95 11.47
N VAL A 207 12.23 -11.11 10.26
CA VAL A 207 11.04 -11.91 9.92
C VAL A 207 11.34 -12.91 8.79
N PRO A 208 10.65 -14.06 8.72
CA PRO A 208 10.87 -15.05 7.68
C PRO A 208 10.30 -14.63 6.32
N GLN A 209 10.89 -15.15 5.23
CA GLN A 209 10.49 -14.88 3.85
C GLN A 209 9.00 -15.12 3.57
N TRP A 210 8.43 -16.21 4.11
CA TRP A 210 7.05 -16.59 3.81
C TRP A 210 6.00 -15.60 4.33
N LEU A 211 6.33 -14.72 5.29
CA LEU A 211 5.41 -13.67 5.73
C LEU A 211 5.22 -12.55 4.69
N VAL A 212 6.19 -12.39 3.80
CA VAL A 212 6.18 -11.37 2.75
C VAL A 212 6.20 -12.00 1.36
N MET A 213 5.66 -13.22 1.24
CA MET A 213 5.67 -13.96 -0.01
C MET A 213 4.77 -13.29 -1.05
N ASN A 214 5.32 -13.12 -2.26
CA ASN A 214 4.56 -12.78 -3.45
C ASN A 214 3.69 -13.97 -3.87
N THR A 215 2.38 -13.73 -3.81
CA THR A 215 1.31 -14.69 -4.11
C THR A 215 0.61 -14.37 -5.43
N GLU A 216 1.15 -13.46 -6.25
CA GLU A 216 0.64 -13.17 -7.57
C GLU A 216 0.55 -14.45 -8.40
N ARG A 217 -0.63 -14.68 -9.01
CA ARG A 217 -0.92 -15.91 -9.72
C ARG A 217 0.05 -16.22 -10.87
N VAL A 218 0.53 -15.17 -11.56
CA VAL A 218 1.49 -15.28 -12.68
C VAL A 218 2.74 -16.05 -12.27
N ARG A 219 3.20 -15.86 -11.03
CA ARG A 219 4.37 -16.54 -10.49
C ARG A 219 4.21 -18.06 -10.44
N PHE A 220 2.97 -18.54 -10.37
CA PHE A 220 2.60 -19.94 -10.23
C PHE A 220 1.87 -20.48 -11.47
N ALA A 221 1.81 -19.71 -12.56
CA ALA A 221 1.08 -20.09 -13.77
C ALA A 221 1.67 -21.33 -14.47
N GLU A 222 2.95 -21.63 -14.21
CA GLU A 222 3.63 -22.83 -14.72
C GLU A 222 3.40 -24.08 -13.83
N MET A 223 2.69 -23.97 -12.71
CA MET A 223 2.32 -25.13 -11.90
C MET A 223 1.27 -25.97 -12.63
N ASP A 224 1.49 -27.28 -12.70
CA ASP A 224 0.54 -28.26 -13.26
C ASP A 224 -0.62 -28.51 -12.29
N VAL A 225 -1.41 -27.46 -12.03
CA VAL A 225 -2.56 -27.45 -11.10
C VAL A 225 -3.72 -26.76 -11.80
N GLU A 226 -4.93 -27.28 -11.62
CA GLU A 226 -6.13 -26.66 -12.19
C GLU A 226 -6.29 -25.22 -11.70
N SER A 227 -6.84 -24.37 -12.57
CA SER A 227 -7.04 -22.94 -12.33
C SER A 227 -7.72 -22.65 -10.97
N GLU A 228 -8.80 -23.37 -10.66
CA GLU A 228 -9.57 -23.19 -9.43
C GLU A 228 -8.82 -23.70 -8.18
N GLU A 229 -8.11 -24.82 -8.30
CA GLU A 229 -7.33 -25.38 -7.20
C GLU A 229 -6.15 -24.46 -6.83
N LEU A 230 -5.49 -23.86 -7.83
CA LEU A 230 -4.44 -22.87 -7.61
C LEU A 230 -4.98 -21.62 -6.89
N SER A 231 -6.14 -21.11 -7.30
CA SER A 231 -6.77 -19.95 -6.65
C SER A 231 -7.13 -20.25 -5.19
N ALA A 232 -7.67 -21.44 -4.91
CA ALA A 232 -7.97 -21.88 -3.54
C ALA A 232 -6.70 -21.99 -2.68
N LEU A 233 -5.60 -22.50 -3.25
CA LEU A 233 -4.30 -22.59 -2.56
C LEU A 233 -3.73 -21.19 -2.25
N ILE A 234 -3.78 -20.27 -3.22
CA ILE A 234 -3.34 -18.87 -3.04
C ILE A 234 -4.17 -18.19 -1.95
N ALA A 235 -5.49 -18.35 -1.97
CA ALA A 235 -6.39 -17.76 -0.98
C ALA A 235 -6.12 -18.29 0.44
N ASP A 236 -5.94 -19.60 0.59
CA ASP A 236 -5.59 -20.23 1.86
C ASP A 236 -4.24 -19.72 2.40
N VAL A 237 -3.24 -19.57 1.52
CA VAL A 237 -1.93 -19.00 1.86
C VAL A 237 -2.06 -17.54 2.33
N ASN A 238 -2.77 -16.70 1.58
CA ASN A 238 -2.95 -15.28 1.91
C ASN A 238 -3.62 -15.08 3.27
N MET A 239 -4.74 -15.77 3.51
CA MET A 239 -5.46 -15.72 4.78
C MET A 239 -4.54 -16.12 5.96
N LYS A 240 -3.77 -17.20 5.80
CA LYS A 240 -2.85 -17.66 6.84
C LYS A 240 -1.67 -16.72 7.05
N ILE A 241 -1.11 -16.14 5.98
CA ILE A 241 -0.03 -15.14 6.05
C ILE A 241 -0.51 -13.90 6.81
N VAL A 242 -1.72 -13.40 6.55
CA VAL A 242 -2.30 -12.25 7.28
C VAL A 242 -2.45 -12.58 8.76
N ALA A 243 -3.00 -13.75 9.10
CA ALA A 243 -3.15 -14.19 10.49
C ALA A 243 -1.79 -14.29 11.21
N ALA A 244 -0.77 -14.87 10.57
CA ALA A 244 0.58 -14.98 11.12
C ALA A 244 1.26 -13.61 11.25
N THR A 245 1.08 -12.73 10.26
CA THR A 245 1.60 -11.36 10.26
C THR A 245 1.07 -10.55 11.42
N ASN A 246 -0.25 -10.58 11.64
CA ASN A 246 -0.90 -9.89 12.75
C ASN A 246 -0.39 -10.37 14.12
N GLU A 247 -0.11 -11.67 14.25
CA GLU A 247 0.52 -12.21 15.46
C GLU A 247 1.96 -11.71 15.61
N VAL A 248 2.80 -11.86 14.59
CA VAL A 248 4.21 -11.46 14.63
C VAL A 248 4.35 -9.96 14.88
N ALA A 249 3.69 -9.12 14.10
CA ALA A 249 3.73 -7.67 14.22
C ALA A 249 3.17 -7.22 15.59
N GLY A 250 2.06 -7.80 16.06
CA GLY A 250 1.49 -7.50 17.37
C GLY A 250 2.44 -7.78 18.53
N TRP A 251 3.22 -8.86 18.45
CA TRP A 251 4.24 -9.23 19.43
C TRP A 251 5.46 -8.32 19.37
N GLU A 252 6.03 -8.12 18.18
CA GLU A 252 7.26 -7.36 18.00
C GLU A 252 7.04 -5.86 18.26
N ARG A 253 5.86 -5.31 17.94
CA ARG A 253 5.46 -3.94 18.30
C ARG A 253 5.57 -3.69 19.81
N LEU A 254 5.13 -4.65 20.64
CA LEU A 254 5.25 -4.53 22.10
C LEU A 254 6.70 -4.57 22.58
N ARG A 255 7.58 -5.30 21.87
CA ARG A 255 9.01 -5.36 22.19
C ARG A 255 9.75 -4.09 21.79
N VAL A 256 9.41 -3.51 20.65
CA VAL A 256 9.93 -2.20 20.22
C VAL A 256 9.52 -1.11 21.22
N ARG A 257 8.24 -1.13 21.64
CA ARG A 257 7.71 -0.20 22.64
C ARG A 257 8.37 -0.40 24.01
N PHE A 258 8.51 -1.65 24.46
CA PHE A 258 9.02 -2.02 25.78
C PHE A 258 10.23 -2.97 25.67
N PRO A 259 11.44 -2.43 25.38
CA PRO A 259 12.61 -3.23 24.98
C PRO A 259 13.35 -3.91 26.14
N TRP A 260 12.75 -3.99 27.32
CA TRP A 260 13.39 -4.55 28.50
C TRP A 260 13.22 -6.06 28.54
N ARG A 261 14.28 -6.81 28.87
CA ARG A 261 14.23 -8.30 28.84
C ARG A 261 13.09 -8.88 29.70
N PHE A 262 12.83 -8.30 30.87
CA PHE A 262 11.74 -8.72 31.76
C PHE A 262 10.34 -8.47 31.17
N MET A 263 10.21 -7.53 30.23
CA MET A 263 8.93 -7.27 29.56
C MET A 263 8.49 -8.42 28.66
N THR A 264 9.41 -9.33 28.30
CA THR A 264 9.03 -10.60 27.66
C THR A 264 7.99 -11.33 28.50
N PHE A 265 8.24 -11.50 29.80
CA PHE A 265 7.28 -12.12 30.71
C PHE A 265 5.96 -11.35 30.77
N ALA A 266 6.01 -10.01 30.84
CA ALA A 266 4.83 -9.17 30.84
C ALA A 266 4.00 -9.30 29.55
N ILE A 267 4.63 -9.47 28.38
CA ILE A 267 3.94 -9.68 27.11
C ILE A 267 3.24 -11.05 27.10
N TYR A 268 3.91 -12.12 27.56
CA TYR A 268 3.29 -13.44 27.72
C TYR A 268 2.12 -13.40 28.70
N LEU A 269 2.29 -12.73 29.85
CA LEU A 269 1.24 -12.55 30.83
C LEU A 269 0.05 -11.79 30.22
N ASN A 270 0.30 -10.66 29.56
CA ASN A 270 -0.75 -9.87 28.90
C ASN A 270 -1.50 -10.66 27.81
N LYS A 271 -0.83 -11.55 27.08
CA LYS A 271 -1.49 -12.44 26.11
C LYS A 271 -2.34 -13.51 26.81
N SER A 272 -1.88 -14.01 27.96
CA SER A 272 -2.62 -15.01 28.74
C SER A 272 -3.85 -14.45 29.46
N LEU A 273 -3.88 -13.14 29.75
CA LEU A 273 -4.88 -12.57 30.67
C LEU A 273 -6.31 -12.72 30.14
N PRO A 274 -7.24 -13.28 30.94
CA PRO A 274 -8.65 -13.41 30.57
C PRO A 274 -9.27 -12.04 30.31
N LEU A 275 -8.81 -11.03 31.05
CA LEU A 275 -9.25 -9.64 30.90
C LEU A 275 -9.12 -9.19 29.46
N ARG A 276 -8.06 -9.50 28.70
CA ARG A 276 -7.98 -9.06 27.30
C ARG A 276 -9.07 -9.68 26.42
N ILE A 277 -9.40 -10.94 26.68
CA ILE A 277 -10.38 -11.72 25.91
C ILE A 277 -11.80 -11.31 26.30
N VAL A 278 -12.09 -11.31 27.60
CA VAL A 278 -13.36 -10.86 28.19
C VAL A 278 -13.58 -9.39 27.88
N TYR A 279 -12.58 -8.51 28.01
CA TYR A 279 -12.68 -7.08 27.68
C TYR A 279 -12.98 -6.88 26.19
N ARG A 280 -12.34 -7.61 25.26
CA ARG A 280 -12.71 -7.53 23.83
C ARG A 280 -14.16 -7.96 23.57
N GLN A 281 -14.65 -8.95 24.30
CA GLN A 281 -16.00 -9.49 24.13
C GLN A 281 -17.07 -8.64 24.81
N VAL A 282 -16.75 -8.10 25.99
CA VAL A 282 -17.63 -7.28 26.84
C VAL A 282 -17.65 -5.83 26.38
N ILE A 283 -16.53 -5.27 25.90
CA ILE A 283 -16.52 -3.91 25.33
C ILE A 283 -17.52 -3.78 24.22
N ARG A 284 -17.69 -4.79 23.35
CA ARG A 284 -18.68 -4.72 22.26
C ARG A 284 -20.09 -4.34 22.74
N ASN A 285 -20.39 -4.57 24.02
CA ASN A 285 -21.67 -4.27 24.64
C ASN A 285 -21.66 -3.00 25.52
N PHE A 286 -20.51 -2.32 25.69
CA PHE A 286 -20.44 -1.08 26.48
C PHE A 286 -20.99 0.13 25.69
N PRO A 287 -21.63 1.09 26.37
CA PRO A 287 -21.98 2.38 25.78
C PRO A 287 -20.75 3.05 25.15
N GLY A 288 -20.88 3.55 23.92
CA GLY A 288 -19.78 4.18 23.17
C GLY A 288 -18.73 3.21 22.60
N ALA A 289 -18.92 1.89 22.69
CA ALA A 289 -18.03 0.93 22.01
C ALA A 289 -18.21 0.90 20.49
N LYS A 290 -19.46 1.12 20.04
CA LYS A 290 -19.81 1.23 18.62
C LYS A 290 -19.12 2.42 17.97
N GLU A 291 -19.19 3.59 18.62
CA GLU A 291 -18.51 4.82 18.19
C GLU A 291 -17.00 4.64 18.18
N ARG A 292 -16.41 4.10 19.26
CA ARG A 292 -14.97 3.76 19.30
C ARG A 292 -14.53 2.81 18.21
N LYS A 293 -15.37 1.87 17.78
CA LYS A 293 -15.08 0.95 16.69
C LYS A 293 -15.04 1.68 15.35
N VAL A 294 -16.03 2.52 15.06
CA VAL A 294 -16.07 3.37 13.86
C VAL A 294 -14.86 4.30 13.83
N ASP A 295 -14.48 4.91 14.95
CA ASP A 295 -13.30 5.77 15.05
C ASP A 295 -11.99 5.01 14.80
N GLN A 296 -11.85 3.81 15.36
CA GLN A 296 -10.70 2.93 15.12
C GLN A 296 -10.62 2.51 13.66
N THR A 297 -11.75 2.13 13.05
CA THR A 297 -11.81 1.80 11.62
C THR A 297 -11.47 3.01 10.75
N ASN A 298 -11.98 4.20 11.08
CA ASN A 298 -11.63 5.43 10.35
C ASN A 298 -10.11 5.70 10.41
N ALA A 299 -9.49 5.46 11.57
CA ALA A 299 -8.08 5.73 11.81
C ALA A 299 -7.11 4.71 11.17
N ASP A 300 -7.61 3.58 10.65
CA ASP A 300 -6.76 2.51 10.08
C ASP A 300 -7.41 1.72 8.94
N LEU A 301 -8.35 2.34 8.20
CA LEU A 301 -9.25 1.68 7.25
C LEU A 301 -8.58 0.61 6.37
N ALA A 302 -7.47 0.93 5.71
CA ALA A 302 -6.76 0.04 4.77
C ALA A 302 -6.03 -1.17 5.40
N ASN A 303 -5.97 -1.25 6.72
CA ASN A 303 -5.33 -2.35 7.45
C ASN A 303 -6.30 -3.10 8.38
N VAL A 304 -7.58 -2.71 8.42
CA VAL A 304 -8.58 -3.39 9.24
C VAL A 304 -8.88 -4.77 8.64
N PRO A 305 -8.89 -5.86 9.42
CA PRO A 305 -9.30 -7.16 8.91
C PRO A 305 -10.73 -7.14 8.35
N ASP A 306 -11.00 -7.91 7.31
CA ASP A 306 -12.30 -7.88 6.60
C ASP A 306 -13.50 -8.08 7.54
N ASP A 307 -13.42 -9.02 8.47
CA ASP A 307 -14.50 -9.28 9.43
C ASP A 307 -14.74 -8.10 10.41
N GLU A 308 -13.67 -7.38 10.78
CA GLU A 308 -13.77 -6.20 11.63
C GLU A 308 -14.36 -5.01 10.86
N LEU A 309 -13.97 -4.84 9.59
CA LEU A 309 -14.49 -3.82 8.68
C LEU A 309 -15.97 -4.06 8.36
N VAL A 310 -16.36 -5.28 7.99
CA VAL A 310 -17.77 -5.68 7.81
C VAL A 310 -18.57 -5.31 9.06
N ALA A 311 -18.08 -5.70 10.23
CA ALA A 311 -18.81 -5.43 11.45
C ALA A 311 -18.80 -3.94 11.85
N ALA A 312 -17.86 -3.11 11.40
CA ALA A 312 -17.89 -1.65 11.58
C ALA A 312 -18.88 -1.00 10.61
N MET A 313 -18.90 -1.47 9.36
CA MET A 313 -19.86 -1.08 8.33
C MET A 313 -21.30 -1.34 8.76
N MET A 314 -21.59 -2.51 9.37
CA MET A 314 -22.94 -2.80 9.87
C MET A 314 -23.35 -1.91 11.05
N GLU A 315 -22.41 -1.52 11.92
CA GLU A 315 -22.68 -0.57 13.01
C GLU A 315 -22.99 0.83 12.44
N LEU A 316 -22.24 1.26 11.43
CA LEU A 316 -22.50 2.52 10.72
C LEU A 316 -23.85 2.48 10.00
N ALA A 317 -24.20 1.37 9.34
CA ALA A 317 -25.49 1.15 8.71
C ALA A 317 -26.66 1.26 9.70
N GLN A 318 -26.53 0.67 10.89
CA GLN A 318 -27.51 0.81 11.97
C GLN A 318 -27.62 2.27 12.45
N ALA A 319 -26.49 2.97 12.60
CA ALA A 319 -26.49 4.39 12.99
C ALA A 319 -27.16 5.29 11.94
N LYS A 320 -27.12 4.91 10.66
CA LYS A 320 -27.85 5.55 9.55
C LYS A 320 -29.32 5.13 9.45
N GLY A 321 -29.81 4.30 10.39
CA GLY A 321 -31.21 3.92 10.54
C GLY A 321 -31.64 2.70 9.71
N ILE A 322 -30.70 1.93 9.14
CA ILE A 322 -31.02 0.68 8.44
C ILE A 322 -31.54 -0.35 9.46
N GLN A 323 -32.69 -0.93 9.15
CA GLN A 323 -33.41 -1.83 10.05
C GLN A 323 -32.62 -3.14 10.30
N PRO A 324 -32.68 -3.74 11.51
CA PRO A 324 -31.94 -4.95 11.84
C PRO A 324 -32.14 -6.11 10.83
N ALA A 325 -33.38 -6.34 10.39
CA ALA A 325 -33.68 -7.38 9.40
C ALA A 325 -32.98 -7.16 8.05
N ARG A 326 -32.69 -5.90 7.68
CA ARG A 326 -31.92 -5.55 6.48
C ARG A 326 -30.41 -5.69 6.73
N ILE A 327 -29.94 -5.37 7.93
CA ILE A 327 -28.55 -5.65 8.34
C ILE A 327 -28.23 -7.15 8.23
N ASP A 328 -29.15 -8.02 8.62
CA ASP A 328 -28.95 -9.47 8.48
C ASP A 328 -28.81 -9.91 7.02
N ARG A 329 -29.49 -9.24 6.08
CA ARG A 329 -29.32 -9.50 4.64
C ARG A 329 -27.98 -8.98 4.12
N LEU A 330 -27.52 -7.82 4.59
CA LEU A 330 -26.19 -7.31 4.29
C LEU A 330 -25.09 -8.26 4.81
N TYR A 331 -25.29 -8.89 5.98
CA TYR A 331 -24.41 -9.96 6.45
C TYR A 331 -24.41 -11.19 5.53
N ALA A 332 -25.57 -11.61 5.03
CA ALA A 332 -25.66 -12.70 4.08
C ALA A 332 -24.91 -12.38 2.76
N LEU A 333 -25.12 -11.18 2.21
CA LEU A 333 -24.47 -10.70 1.00
C LEU A 333 -22.95 -10.59 1.16
N THR A 334 -22.48 -9.97 2.25
CA THR A 334 -21.04 -9.84 2.52
C THR A 334 -20.36 -11.19 2.73
N ARG A 335 -21.02 -12.16 3.38
CA ARG A 335 -20.50 -13.53 3.50
C ARG A 335 -20.40 -14.23 2.15
N PHE A 336 -21.42 -14.08 1.30
CA PHE A 336 -21.39 -14.57 -0.07
C PHE A 336 -20.19 -13.99 -0.83
N LEU A 337 -20.05 -12.66 -0.85
CA LEU A 337 -18.98 -11.97 -1.56
C LEU A 337 -17.60 -12.38 -1.03
N LYS A 338 -17.40 -12.39 0.30
CA LYS A 338 -16.15 -12.85 0.91
C LYS A 338 -15.73 -14.21 0.34
N ASN A 339 -16.67 -15.14 0.25
CA ASN A 339 -16.39 -16.48 -0.25
C ASN A 339 -16.18 -16.51 -1.77
N ALA A 340 -16.94 -15.73 -2.55
CA ALA A 340 -16.75 -15.62 -3.99
C ALA A 340 -15.37 -15.05 -4.34
N TYR A 341 -14.96 -13.95 -3.71
CA TYR A 341 -13.63 -13.36 -3.88
C TYR A 341 -12.51 -14.29 -3.40
N THR A 342 -12.72 -14.99 -2.27
CA THR A 342 -11.75 -15.98 -1.78
C THR A 342 -11.53 -17.11 -2.81
N ARG A 343 -12.59 -17.62 -3.45
CA ARG A 343 -12.47 -18.64 -4.50
C ARG A 343 -11.67 -18.15 -5.73
N MET A 344 -11.67 -16.84 -5.99
CA MET A 344 -10.87 -16.22 -7.05
C MET A 344 -9.41 -15.96 -6.67
N GLY A 345 -9.02 -16.16 -5.40
CA GLY A 345 -7.71 -15.72 -4.89
C GLY A 345 -7.66 -14.23 -4.51
N LEU A 346 -8.80 -13.53 -4.53
CA LEU A 346 -8.95 -12.09 -4.30
C LEU A 346 -9.58 -11.77 -2.93
N GLY A 347 -9.47 -12.69 -1.99
CA GLY A 347 -9.92 -12.51 -0.61
C GLY A 347 -8.91 -11.74 0.25
N GLU A 348 -9.03 -11.89 1.58
CA GLU A 348 -8.18 -11.20 2.56
C GLU A 348 -6.68 -11.45 2.30
N GLY A 349 -5.91 -10.36 2.15
CA GLY A 349 -4.46 -10.41 1.93
C GLY A 349 -4.01 -10.57 0.48
N ALA A 350 -4.93 -10.49 -0.49
CA ALA A 350 -4.60 -10.43 -1.92
C ALA A 350 -3.74 -9.21 -2.28
N SER A 351 -2.89 -9.36 -3.30
CA SER A 351 -1.97 -8.32 -3.79
C SER A 351 -2.63 -7.38 -4.81
N GLU A 352 -3.60 -7.91 -5.55
CA GLU A 352 -4.41 -7.22 -6.55
C GLU A 352 -5.17 -6.04 -5.92
N TYR A 353 -5.36 -4.97 -6.69
CA TYR A 353 -5.99 -3.76 -6.17
C TYR A 353 -7.49 -3.97 -5.96
N HIS A 354 -8.19 -4.45 -6.99
CA HIS A 354 -9.63 -4.73 -6.91
C HIS A 354 -9.89 -6.10 -6.27
N ASN A 355 -9.75 -6.15 -4.94
CA ASN A 355 -10.03 -7.31 -4.11
C ASN A 355 -11.25 -7.07 -3.18
N PHE A 356 -11.65 -8.08 -2.41
CA PHE A 356 -12.83 -7.95 -1.52
C PHE A 356 -12.69 -6.81 -0.51
N HIS A 357 -11.48 -6.59 0.00
CA HIS A 357 -11.19 -5.52 0.97
C HIS A 357 -11.49 -4.15 0.36
N HIS A 358 -11.08 -3.90 -0.89
CA HIS A 358 -11.39 -2.67 -1.61
C HIS A 358 -12.90 -2.42 -1.68
N SER A 359 -13.71 -3.42 -2.05
CA SER A 359 -15.18 -3.28 -2.08
C SER A 359 -15.78 -2.95 -0.72
N LEU A 360 -15.22 -3.49 0.38
CA LEU A 360 -15.62 -3.12 1.74
C LEU A 360 -15.26 -1.68 2.09
N GLU A 361 -14.05 -1.24 1.73
CA GLU A 361 -13.59 0.12 1.97
C GLU A 361 -14.43 1.15 1.20
N VAL A 362 -14.70 0.91 -0.08
CA VAL A 362 -15.59 1.76 -0.91
C VAL A 362 -16.97 1.86 -0.28
N SER A 363 -17.57 0.73 0.10
CA SER A 363 -18.89 0.71 0.75
C SER A 363 -18.90 1.51 2.06
N TYR A 364 -17.86 1.36 2.87
CA TYR A 364 -17.71 2.06 4.13
C TYR A 364 -17.53 3.57 3.91
N MET A 365 -16.64 3.95 2.99
CA MET A 365 -16.33 5.34 2.65
C MET A 365 -17.54 6.06 2.07
N ALA A 366 -18.30 5.42 1.17
CA ALA A 366 -19.50 6.00 0.57
C ALA A 366 -20.56 6.37 1.64
N MET A 367 -20.72 5.55 2.68
CA MET A 367 -21.61 5.87 3.80
C MET A 367 -21.12 7.03 4.67
N GLN A 368 -19.81 7.18 4.82
CA GLN A 368 -19.20 8.30 5.54
C GLN A 368 -19.30 9.60 4.74
N MET A 369 -19.14 9.52 3.41
CA MET A 369 -19.22 10.66 2.51
C MET A 369 -20.65 11.18 2.33
N LEU A 370 -21.67 10.31 2.27
CA LEU A 370 -23.06 10.73 2.07
C LEU A 370 -23.70 11.25 3.38
N PRO A 371 -23.94 12.57 3.55
CA PRO A 371 -24.61 13.10 4.72
C PRO A 371 -26.14 12.86 4.63
N ALA A 372 -26.87 13.10 5.72
CA ALA A 372 -28.32 12.92 5.76
C ALA A 372 -29.08 13.95 4.91
N TRP A 373 -28.49 15.12 4.67
CA TRP A 373 -29.02 16.16 3.81
C TRP A 373 -27.89 16.78 2.99
N PHE A 374 -28.09 16.90 1.67
CA PHE A 374 -27.10 17.49 0.77
C PHE A 374 -27.75 17.98 -0.52
N LYS A 375 -27.33 19.16 -1.02
CA LYS A 375 -27.86 19.81 -2.25
C LYS A 375 -29.39 19.75 -2.36
N GLY A 376 -30.09 20.03 -1.26
CA GLY A 376 -31.56 20.06 -1.22
C GLY A 376 -32.24 18.68 -1.16
N GLN A 377 -31.48 17.58 -1.14
CA GLN A 377 -32.00 16.21 -1.02
C GLN A 377 -31.84 15.67 0.40
N VAL A 378 -32.82 14.90 0.87
CA VAL A 378 -32.76 14.15 2.14
C VAL A 378 -32.48 12.68 1.86
N PHE A 379 -31.46 12.11 2.49
CA PHE A 379 -31.08 10.71 2.39
C PHE A 379 -31.51 9.95 3.65
N GLY A 380 -32.30 8.90 3.45
CA GLY A 380 -32.82 8.05 4.51
C GLY A 380 -32.23 6.64 4.47
N PRO A 381 -32.68 5.75 5.38
CA PRO A 381 -32.13 4.40 5.54
C PRO A 381 -32.07 3.58 4.24
N LYS A 382 -33.11 3.69 3.40
CA LYS A 382 -33.20 2.96 2.14
C LYS A 382 -32.15 3.41 1.12
N ASP A 383 -31.79 4.70 1.11
CA ASP A 383 -30.76 5.22 0.21
C ASP A 383 -29.37 4.72 0.63
N TYR A 384 -29.11 4.70 1.94
CA TYR A 384 -27.89 4.11 2.48
C TYR A 384 -27.79 2.61 2.20
N GLU A 385 -28.90 1.87 2.27
CA GLU A 385 -28.95 0.45 1.93
C GLU A 385 -28.63 0.21 0.45
N VAL A 386 -29.24 0.97 -0.47
CA VAL A 386 -28.95 0.90 -1.90
C VAL A 386 -27.49 1.24 -2.19
N MET A 387 -26.95 2.28 -1.55
CA MET A 387 -25.54 2.65 -1.69
C MET A 387 -24.60 1.54 -1.24
N LEU A 388 -24.89 0.90 -0.11
CA LEU A 388 -24.10 -0.22 0.41
C LEU A 388 -24.11 -1.41 -0.53
N VAL A 389 -25.29 -1.81 -1.03
CA VAL A 389 -25.40 -2.92 -1.97
C VAL A 389 -24.63 -2.62 -3.26
N ALA A 390 -24.70 -1.39 -3.77
CA ALA A 390 -23.95 -0.97 -4.93
C ALA A 390 -22.43 -1.00 -4.68
N GLY A 391 -21.95 -0.41 -3.58
CA GLY A 391 -20.52 -0.42 -3.23
C GLY A 391 -19.96 -1.82 -3.01
N LEU A 392 -20.74 -2.75 -2.47
CA LEU A 392 -20.31 -4.14 -2.28
C LEU A 392 -20.21 -4.92 -3.60
N LEU A 393 -20.96 -4.52 -4.63
CA LEU A 393 -21.07 -5.24 -5.90
C LEU A 393 -20.39 -4.55 -7.08
N HIS A 394 -19.91 -3.31 -6.93
CA HIS A 394 -19.41 -2.51 -8.06
C HIS A 394 -18.24 -3.16 -8.82
N ASP A 395 -17.43 -3.96 -8.13
CA ASP A 395 -16.29 -4.70 -8.67
C ASP A 395 -16.53 -6.22 -8.74
N TYR A 396 -17.76 -6.68 -8.55
CA TYR A 396 -18.06 -8.11 -8.52
C TYR A 396 -18.04 -8.71 -9.93
N ASP A 397 -16.86 -9.17 -10.34
CA ASP A 397 -16.62 -9.80 -11.64
C ASP A 397 -15.94 -11.17 -11.47
N PRO A 398 -16.72 -12.26 -11.31
CA PRO A 398 -16.15 -13.60 -11.16
C PRO A 398 -15.45 -14.13 -12.42
N ALA A 399 -15.67 -13.47 -13.57
CA ALA A 399 -15.04 -13.81 -14.84
C ALA A 399 -13.84 -12.93 -15.17
N GLN A 400 -13.37 -12.10 -14.22
CA GLN A 400 -12.27 -11.19 -14.50
C GLN A 400 -10.99 -11.94 -14.91
N PRO A 401 -10.27 -11.48 -15.95
CA PRO A 401 -9.04 -12.13 -16.39
C PRO A 401 -7.97 -12.10 -15.31
N LEU A 402 -7.67 -13.26 -14.74
CA LEU A 402 -6.60 -13.45 -13.78
C LEU A 402 -5.29 -13.74 -14.54
N ALA A 403 -4.71 -12.70 -15.12
CA ALA A 403 -3.31 -12.59 -15.52
C ALA A 403 -2.67 -13.70 -16.39
N SER A 404 -3.36 -14.26 -17.39
CA SER A 404 -2.78 -15.24 -18.32
C SER A 404 -2.57 -14.76 -19.77
N GLU A 405 -3.01 -13.55 -20.13
CA GLU A 405 -2.85 -13.04 -21.52
C GLU A 405 -2.20 -11.64 -21.56
N PRO A 406 -1.00 -11.50 -22.14
CA PRO A 406 -0.37 -10.20 -22.39
C PRO A 406 -1.30 -9.30 -23.22
N GLY A 407 -1.61 -8.11 -22.73
CA GLY A 407 -2.39 -7.10 -23.45
C GLY A 407 -3.89 -7.03 -23.12
N LYS A 408 -4.42 -7.92 -22.25
CA LYS A 408 -5.78 -7.78 -21.70
C LYS A 408 -5.73 -7.13 -20.32
N VAL A 409 -6.46 -6.03 -20.14
CA VAL A 409 -6.64 -5.30 -18.87
C VAL A 409 -7.02 -6.30 -17.76
N LYS A 410 -6.27 -6.31 -16.65
CA LYS A 410 -6.59 -7.10 -15.46
C LYS A 410 -7.65 -6.33 -14.67
N GLY A 411 -8.44 -7.05 -13.87
CA GLY A 411 -9.43 -6.44 -12.99
C GLY A 411 -10.87 -6.51 -13.49
N PRO A 412 -11.80 -6.04 -12.65
CA PRO A 412 -13.22 -6.04 -12.95
C PRO A 412 -13.53 -5.06 -14.08
N VAL A 413 -14.55 -5.40 -14.88
CA VAL A 413 -15.12 -4.47 -15.86
C VAL A 413 -16.61 -4.34 -15.57
N VAL A 414 -17.09 -3.10 -15.55
CA VAL A 414 -18.49 -2.79 -15.21
C VAL A 414 -19.49 -3.54 -16.10
N THR A 415 -19.22 -3.67 -17.41
CA THR A 415 -20.10 -4.44 -18.30
C THR A 415 -20.25 -5.90 -17.86
N ARG A 416 -19.14 -6.58 -17.54
CA ARG A 416 -19.15 -7.98 -17.08
C ARG A 416 -19.79 -8.12 -15.70
N THR A 417 -19.50 -7.17 -14.82
CA THR A 417 -20.13 -7.07 -13.49
C THR A 417 -21.64 -7.01 -13.64
N ILE A 418 -22.17 -6.09 -14.46
CA ILE A 418 -23.62 -5.96 -14.69
C ILE A 418 -24.20 -7.20 -15.38
N GLU A 419 -23.52 -7.78 -16.36
CA GLU A 419 -23.95 -9.02 -17.03
C GLU A 419 -24.09 -10.18 -16.04
N GLU A 420 -23.10 -10.37 -15.16
CA GLU A 420 -23.14 -11.42 -14.16
C GLU A 420 -24.21 -11.17 -13.09
N LEU A 421 -24.36 -9.93 -12.62
CA LEU A 421 -25.41 -9.56 -11.67
C LEU A 421 -26.81 -9.78 -12.23
N LYS A 422 -27.02 -9.53 -13.53
CA LYS A 422 -28.28 -9.82 -14.23
C LYS A 422 -28.52 -11.30 -14.43
N LYS A 423 -27.48 -12.04 -14.83
CA LYS A 423 -27.54 -13.49 -15.05
C LYS A 423 -27.87 -14.23 -13.76
N THR A 424 -27.22 -13.86 -12.66
CA THR A 424 -27.42 -14.48 -11.34
C THR A 424 -28.67 -13.98 -10.63
N ARG A 425 -29.09 -12.73 -10.91
CA ARG A 425 -30.19 -12.02 -10.25
C ARG A 425 -29.96 -11.74 -8.76
N ILE A 426 -28.69 -11.58 -8.35
CA ILE A 426 -28.30 -11.36 -6.95
C ILE A 426 -29.00 -10.14 -6.32
N ILE A 427 -29.09 -9.03 -7.06
CA ILE A 427 -29.69 -7.78 -6.54
C ILE A 427 -31.20 -7.95 -6.33
N ASP A 428 -31.88 -8.60 -7.28
CA ASP A 428 -33.31 -8.90 -7.17
C ASP A 428 -33.59 -9.81 -5.98
N ALA A 429 -32.79 -10.87 -5.81
CA ALA A 429 -32.89 -11.78 -4.67
C ALA A 429 -32.75 -11.02 -3.34
N TYR A 430 -31.75 -10.13 -3.22
CA TYR A 430 -31.53 -9.33 -2.02
C TYR A 430 -32.75 -8.49 -1.60
N PHE A 431 -33.38 -7.80 -2.57
CA PHE A 431 -34.51 -6.90 -2.28
C PHE A 431 -35.86 -7.63 -2.13
N THR A 432 -36.05 -8.77 -2.80
CA THR A 432 -37.35 -9.47 -2.84
C THR A 432 -37.49 -10.63 -1.86
N MET A 433 -36.42 -11.35 -1.53
CA MET A 433 -36.46 -12.52 -0.65
C MET A 433 -36.46 -12.13 0.83
N SER A 434 -36.92 -13.01 1.71
CA SER A 434 -36.65 -12.93 3.16
C SER A 434 -35.19 -13.25 3.47
N THR A 435 -34.73 -12.95 4.69
CA THR A 435 -33.35 -13.21 5.11
C THR A 435 -33.00 -14.71 5.07
N GLU A 436 -33.94 -15.57 5.45
CA GLU A 436 -33.76 -17.02 5.40
C GLU A 436 -33.70 -17.53 3.95
N GLU A 437 -34.61 -17.07 3.09
CA GLU A 437 -34.60 -17.40 1.67
C GLU A 437 -33.33 -16.93 0.98
N LEU A 438 -32.86 -15.71 1.29
CA LEU A 438 -31.61 -15.17 0.75
C LEU A 438 -30.39 -15.98 1.23
N GLY A 439 -30.36 -16.38 2.49
CA GLY A 439 -29.32 -17.28 3.01
C GLY A 439 -29.33 -18.65 2.34
N ASN A 440 -30.52 -19.16 1.98
CA ASN A 440 -30.68 -20.40 1.23
C ASN A 440 -30.28 -20.25 -0.25
N TYR A 441 -30.55 -19.09 -0.85
CA TYR A 441 -30.13 -18.76 -2.21
C TYR A 441 -28.60 -18.72 -2.32
N PHE A 442 -27.89 -18.25 -1.29
CA PHE A 442 -26.43 -18.28 -1.21
C PHE A 442 -25.85 -19.57 -0.58
N ARG A 443 -26.66 -20.61 -0.35
CA ARG A 443 -26.26 -21.77 0.48
C ARG A 443 -24.96 -22.45 0.02
N GLU A 444 -24.69 -22.49 -1.27
CA GLU A 444 -23.45 -22.98 -1.85
C GLU A 444 -22.21 -22.21 -1.35
N TYR A 445 -22.35 -20.89 -1.19
CA TYR A 445 -21.34 -20.00 -0.62
C TYR A 445 -21.45 -19.92 0.91
N GLY A 446 -22.32 -20.71 1.55
CA GLY A 446 -22.43 -20.80 3.00
C GLY A 446 -21.34 -21.66 3.64
N THR A 447 -20.75 -22.59 2.88
CA THR A 447 -19.75 -23.56 3.35
C THR A 447 -18.39 -23.34 2.71
N GLY A 448 -17.31 -23.41 3.50
CA GLY A 448 -15.91 -23.30 3.01
C GLY A 448 -15.39 -24.56 2.29
N THR A 449 -16.25 -25.52 1.99
CA THR A 449 -15.95 -26.78 1.30
C THR A 449 -16.63 -26.82 -0.07
N PRO A 450 -16.00 -27.38 -1.11
CA PRO A 450 -16.61 -27.54 -2.42
C PRO A 450 -17.88 -28.41 -2.32
N VAL A 451 -18.98 -27.92 -2.88
CA VAL A 451 -20.27 -28.62 -2.98
C VAL A 451 -20.33 -29.32 -4.33
N ALA A 452 -21.12 -30.39 -4.46
CA ALA A 452 -21.36 -31.07 -5.74
C ALA A 452 -21.83 -30.08 -6.83
N SER A 453 -21.39 -30.30 -8.08
CA SER A 453 -21.62 -29.40 -9.22
C SER A 453 -23.09 -29.09 -9.52
N GLU A 454 -24.02 -29.97 -9.14
CA GLU A 454 -25.47 -29.77 -9.29
C GLU A 454 -26.03 -28.64 -8.39
N PHE A 455 -25.27 -28.16 -7.41
CA PHE A 455 -25.63 -27.06 -6.51
C PHE A 455 -24.67 -25.87 -6.62
N SER A 456 -23.90 -25.77 -7.73
CA SER A 456 -22.73 -24.89 -7.89
C SER A 456 -23.02 -23.47 -8.40
N THR A 457 -24.29 -23.06 -8.45
CA THR A 457 -24.66 -21.72 -8.88
C THR A 457 -25.75 -21.12 -8.01
N THR A 458 -25.72 -19.78 -7.89
CA THR A 458 -26.94 -19.04 -7.56
C THR A 458 -28.01 -19.39 -8.59
N HIS A 459 -29.14 -19.93 -8.15
CA HIS A 459 -30.25 -20.36 -9.00
C HIS A 459 -31.20 -19.19 -9.26
N PRO A 460 -31.04 -18.40 -10.36
CA PRO A 460 -31.91 -17.26 -10.66
C PRO A 460 -33.39 -17.64 -10.75
N GLU A 461 -33.69 -18.89 -11.07
CA GLU A 461 -35.03 -19.48 -11.09
C GLU A 461 -35.74 -19.51 -9.72
N TYR A 462 -34.99 -19.39 -8.60
CA TYR A 462 -35.57 -19.29 -7.27
C TYR A 462 -36.01 -17.87 -6.89
N VAL A 463 -35.67 -16.87 -7.71
CA VAL A 463 -36.16 -15.50 -7.52
C VAL A 463 -37.62 -15.42 -7.94
N LYS A 464 -38.52 -15.39 -6.94
CA LYS A 464 -39.98 -15.50 -7.09
C LYS A 464 -40.67 -14.39 -7.90
N SER A 465 -39.93 -13.35 -8.28
CA SER A 465 -40.45 -12.19 -9.01
C SER A 465 -39.93 -12.18 -10.43
N ASP A 466 -40.80 -12.03 -11.42
CA ASP A 466 -40.41 -11.87 -12.83
C ASP A 466 -40.02 -10.42 -13.18
N TRP A 467 -40.20 -9.47 -12.26
CA TRP A 467 -39.85 -8.06 -12.43
C TRP A 467 -38.73 -7.64 -11.48
N ALA A 468 -37.90 -6.69 -11.92
CA ALA A 468 -36.81 -6.12 -11.14
C ALA A 468 -37.29 -4.97 -10.23
N PRO A 469 -37.01 -4.99 -8.91
CA PRO A 469 -37.35 -3.91 -8.00
C PRO A 469 -36.71 -2.59 -8.41
N VAL A 470 -37.34 -1.47 -8.07
CA VAL A 470 -36.83 -0.12 -8.38
C VAL A 470 -35.40 0.04 -7.84
N GLU A 471 -35.15 -0.52 -6.66
CA GLU A 471 -33.87 -0.58 -5.99
C GLU A 471 -32.80 -1.34 -6.79
N SER A 472 -33.16 -2.42 -7.49
CA SER A 472 -32.22 -3.12 -8.38
C SER A 472 -31.75 -2.22 -9.52
N VAL A 473 -32.67 -1.47 -10.12
CA VAL A 473 -32.37 -0.53 -11.21
C VAL A 473 -31.53 0.64 -10.69
N MET A 474 -31.79 1.11 -9.45
CA MET A 474 -30.94 2.11 -8.79
C MET A 474 -29.51 1.58 -8.58
N VAL A 475 -29.34 0.37 -8.04
CA VAL A 475 -28.02 -0.25 -7.86
C VAL A 475 -27.28 -0.37 -9.18
N GLU A 476 -27.94 -0.84 -10.24
CA GLU A 476 -27.34 -0.91 -11.58
C GLU A 476 -26.86 0.47 -12.07
N ALA A 477 -27.67 1.52 -11.89
CA ALA A 477 -27.29 2.88 -12.26
C ALA A 477 -26.08 3.38 -11.47
N LEU A 478 -26.01 3.08 -10.17
CA LEU A 478 -24.87 3.43 -9.33
C LEU A 478 -23.57 2.76 -9.81
N ILE A 479 -23.63 1.47 -10.17
CA ILE A 479 -22.47 0.73 -10.67
C ILE A 479 -22.02 1.24 -12.05
N TRP A 480 -22.95 1.55 -12.97
CA TRP A 480 -22.56 2.14 -14.26
C TRP A 480 -21.78 3.45 -14.13
N ARG A 481 -22.01 4.20 -13.06
CA ARG A 481 -21.31 5.47 -12.82
C ARG A 481 -19.85 5.28 -12.39
N THR A 482 -19.48 4.10 -11.87
CA THR A 482 -18.10 3.80 -11.45
C THR A 482 -17.19 3.39 -12.61
N ASP A 483 -17.73 3.15 -13.82
CA ASP A 483 -16.94 2.78 -15.00
C ASP A 483 -15.93 3.88 -15.36
N PHE A 484 -14.65 3.68 -15.07
CA PHE A 484 -13.62 4.71 -15.20
C PHE A 484 -12.85 4.61 -16.53
N PRO A 485 -12.60 5.73 -17.24
CA PRO A 485 -13.04 7.10 -16.97
C PRO A 485 -14.43 7.40 -17.57
N PHE A 486 -15.47 7.46 -16.73
CA PHE A 486 -16.89 7.56 -17.10
C PHE A 486 -17.18 8.62 -18.17
N PHE A 487 -16.64 9.83 -17.97
CA PHE A 487 -16.86 10.97 -18.88
C PHE A 487 -16.25 10.80 -20.28
N LYS A 488 -15.38 9.80 -20.47
CA LYS A 488 -14.82 9.44 -21.79
C LYS A 488 -15.50 8.20 -22.40
N LEU A 489 -16.34 7.50 -21.64
CA LEU A 489 -16.99 6.26 -22.05
C LEU A 489 -18.46 6.51 -22.42
N LYS A 490 -18.72 6.70 -23.72
CA LYS A 490 -20.08 7.00 -24.23
C LYS A 490 -21.10 5.91 -23.87
N ASN A 491 -20.71 4.63 -23.95
CA ASN A 491 -21.60 3.52 -23.59
C ASN A 491 -22.06 3.60 -22.12
N ALA A 492 -21.13 3.84 -21.18
CA ALA A 492 -21.46 3.98 -19.77
C ALA A 492 -22.40 5.17 -19.52
N GLN A 493 -22.14 6.30 -20.18
CA GLN A 493 -23.00 7.49 -20.10
C GLN A 493 -24.42 7.22 -20.64
N ASP A 494 -24.53 6.57 -21.80
CA ASP A 494 -25.81 6.24 -22.43
C ASP A 494 -26.60 5.25 -21.56
N LYS A 495 -25.93 4.23 -20.98
CA LYS A 495 -26.56 3.27 -20.04
C LYS A 495 -27.04 3.95 -18.77
N PHE A 496 -26.20 4.78 -18.15
CA PHE A 496 -26.55 5.53 -16.96
C PHE A 496 -27.74 6.47 -17.20
N ALA A 497 -27.72 7.24 -18.29
CA ALA A 497 -28.81 8.14 -18.66
C ALA A 497 -30.12 7.38 -18.94
N GLY A 498 -30.04 6.23 -19.63
CA GLY A 498 -31.19 5.37 -19.89
C GLY A 498 -31.83 4.83 -18.60
N LEU A 499 -31.02 4.36 -17.65
CA LEU A 499 -31.49 3.88 -16.35
C LEU A 499 -32.11 5.00 -15.52
N LEU A 500 -31.52 6.21 -15.52
CA LEU A 500 -32.12 7.37 -14.86
C LEU A 500 -33.48 7.76 -15.48
N ALA A 501 -33.62 7.68 -16.80
CA ALA A 501 -34.89 7.92 -17.48
C ALA A 501 -35.94 6.88 -17.10
N GLU A 502 -35.57 5.59 -17.04
CA GLU A 502 -36.45 4.52 -16.57
C GLU A 502 -36.91 4.75 -15.13
N LEU A 503 -35.97 5.08 -14.24
CA LEU A 503 -36.24 5.39 -12.83
C LEU A 503 -37.16 6.60 -12.68
N GLY A 504 -36.95 7.65 -13.48
CA GLY A 504 -37.85 8.80 -13.57
C GLY A 504 -39.26 8.41 -14.02
N GLY A 505 -39.37 7.54 -15.03
CA GLY A 505 -40.66 6.98 -15.49
C GLY A 505 -41.38 6.16 -14.41
N LYS A 506 -40.64 5.56 -13.47
CA LYS A 506 -41.15 4.85 -12.29
C LYS A 506 -41.39 5.77 -11.07
N GLY A 507 -41.24 7.08 -11.22
CA GLY A 507 -41.49 8.07 -10.17
C GLY A 507 -40.36 8.24 -9.14
N ALA A 508 -39.16 7.71 -9.42
CA ALA A 508 -38.01 7.86 -8.54
C ALA A 508 -37.38 9.27 -8.65
N GLN A 509 -36.72 9.73 -7.59
CA GLN A 509 -36.04 11.02 -7.55
C GLN A 509 -34.68 10.95 -8.26
N THR A 510 -34.66 11.23 -9.56
CA THR A 510 -33.47 11.08 -10.42
C THR A 510 -32.28 11.93 -9.96
N GLU A 511 -32.49 13.17 -9.53
CA GLU A 511 -31.43 14.03 -8.99
C GLU A 511 -30.77 13.45 -7.73
N LYS A 512 -31.58 12.83 -6.87
CA LYS A 512 -31.10 12.17 -5.66
C LYS A 512 -30.26 10.94 -6.00
N ILE A 513 -30.71 10.14 -6.96
CA ILE A 513 -29.98 8.95 -7.44
C ILE A 513 -28.67 9.36 -8.09
N LYS A 514 -28.68 10.41 -8.92
CA LYS A 514 -27.47 10.98 -9.51
C LYS A 514 -26.45 11.38 -8.45
N LEU A 515 -26.87 12.11 -7.41
CA LEU A 515 -25.97 12.46 -6.29
C LEU A 515 -25.41 11.22 -5.58
N MET A 516 -26.22 10.17 -5.40
CA MET A 516 -25.72 8.92 -4.83
C MET A 516 -24.65 8.27 -5.73
N SER A 517 -24.90 8.20 -7.03
CA SER A 517 -23.94 7.65 -8.00
C SER A 517 -22.63 8.44 -8.03
N GLU A 518 -22.70 9.78 -7.95
CA GLU A 518 -21.51 10.63 -7.86
C GLU A 518 -20.73 10.38 -6.55
N VAL A 519 -21.41 10.24 -5.41
CA VAL A 519 -20.75 9.96 -4.12
C VAL A 519 -20.08 8.59 -4.12
N LEU A 520 -20.72 7.55 -4.69
CA LEU A 520 -20.11 6.23 -4.81
C LEU A 520 -18.83 6.27 -5.67
N TRP A 521 -18.91 6.92 -6.82
CA TRP A 521 -17.77 7.12 -7.72
C TRP A 521 -16.63 7.89 -7.04
N LEU A 522 -16.94 8.94 -6.28
CA LEU A 522 -15.94 9.68 -5.51
C LEU A 522 -15.33 8.83 -4.39
N ALA A 523 -16.13 8.01 -3.71
CA ALA A 523 -15.65 7.11 -2.67
C ALA A 523 -14.68 6.07 -3.24
N ASP A 524 -15.03 5.43 -4.34
CA ASP A 524 -14.19 4.44 -5.04
C ASP A 524 -12.82 5.01 -5.43
N LEU A 525 -12.82 6.20 -6.03
CA LEU A 525 -11.61 6.88 -6.42
C LEU A 525 -10.77 7.42 -5.24
N ALA A 526 -11.41 7.86 -4.16
CA ALA A 526 -10.73 8.49 -3.04
C ALA A 526 -10.24 7.51 -1.97
N VAL A 527 -10.84 6.31 -1.87
CA VAL A 527 -10.64 5.43 -0.71
C VAL A 527 -9.21 4.97 -0.54
N THR A 528 -8.49 4.71 -1.64
CA THR A 528 -7.07 4.34 -1.58
C THR A 528 -6.23 5.39 -0.88
N TYR A 529 -6.60 6.66 -1.03
CA TYR A 529 -5.88 7.80 -0.45
C TYR A 529 -6.42 8.14 0.94
N MET A 530 -7.72 8.16 1.16
CA MET A 530 -8.28 8.49 2.48
C MET A 530 -8.15 7.35 3.49
N GLY A 531 -8.16 6.11 3.02
CA GLY A 531 -8.10 4.90 3.83
C GLY A 531 -6.70 4.50 4.27
N SER A 532 -5.67 5.05 3.63
CA SER A 532 -4.28 4.63 3.79
C SER A 532 -3.39 5.71 4.43
N ASP A 533 -2.27 5.31 5.01
CA ASP A 533 -1.11 6.20 5.14
C ASP A 533 -0.40 6.34 3.77
N PRO A 534 0.52 7.29 3.58
CA PRO A 534 1.13 7.54 2.28
C PRO A 534 1.89 6.36 1.70
N VAL A 535 2.49 5.54 2.57
CA VAL A 535 3.26 4.40 2.13
C VAL A 535 2.35 3.33 1.58
N ARG A 536 1.29 3.03 2.33
CA ARG A 536 0.27 2.09 1.87
C ARG A 536 -0.49 2.60 0.65
N ALA A 537 -0.73 3.91 0.54
CA ALA A 537 -1.32 4.53 -0.64
C ALA A 537 -0.44 4.34 -1.88
N TRP A 538 0.89 4.55 -1.76
CA TRP A 538 1.84 4.34 -2.85
C TRP A 538 1.84 2.89 -3.34
N ASP A 539 1.93 1.93 -2.43
CA ASP A 539 1.88 0.49 -2.73
C ASP A 539 0.61 0.12 -3.53
N ARG A 540 -0.56 0.57 -3.05
CA ARG A 540 -1.85 0.33 -3.73
C ARG A 540 -1.93 0.99 -5.10
N VAL A 541 -1.44 2.23 -5.24
CA VAL A 541 -1.38 2.91 -6.55
C VAL A 541 -0.50 2.12 -7.52
N THR A 542 0.64 1.60 -7.07
CA THR A 542 1.49 0.77 -7.94
C THR A 542 0.81 -0.53 -8.35
N ASN A 543 0.04 -1.17 -7.46
CA ASN A 543 -0.74 -2.37 -7.79
C ASN A 543 -1.86 -2.05 -8.79
N LEU A 544 -2.54 -0.91 -8.65
CA LEU A 544 -3.54 -0.44 -9.61
C LEU A 544 -2.92 -0.23 -11.00
N TYR A 545 -1.75 0.40 -11.07
CA TYR A 545 -1.07 0.62 -12.35
C TYR A 545 -0.63 -0.70 -13.01
N ASP A 546 -0.22 -1.68 -12.19
CA ASP A 546 0.10 -3.02 -12.66
C ASP A 546 -1.11 -3.76 -13.22
N GLU A 547 -2.25 -3.60 -12.56
CA GLU A 547 -3.51 -4.15 -12.99
C GLU A 547 -3.96 -3.54 -14.33
N LEU A 548 -3.78 -2.23 -14.47
CA LEU A 548 -4.14 -1.47 -15.67
C LEU A 548 -3.07 -1.48 -16.79
N TYR A 549 -1.94 -2.18 -16.59
CA TYR A 549 -0.76 -2.15 -17.48
C TYR A 549 -0.26 -0.74 -17.82
N LEU A 550 -0.38 0.18 -16.87
CA LEU A 550 0.10 1.55 -17.03
C LEU A 550 1.60 1.64 -16.72
N PRO A 551 2.36 2.51 -17.40
CA PRO A 551 3.76 2.73 -17.08
C PRO A 551 3.93 3.27 -15.66
N ARG A 552 4.59 2.48 -14.79
CA ARG A 552 4.86 2.86 -13.39
C ARG A 552 5.68 4.13 -13.24
N LEU A 553 6.56 4.40 -14.20
CA LEU A 553 7.42 5.58 -14.22
C LEU A 553 6.61 6.88 -14.27
N GLU A 554 5.36 6.81 -14.70
CA GLU A 554 4.42 7.92 -14.75
C GLU A 554 3.44 7.91 -13.56
N ALA A 555 3.54 6.95 -12.63
CA ALA A 555 2.56 6.81 -11.56
C ALA A 555 2.53 8.02 -10.62
N VAL A 556 3.67 8.56 -10.21
CA VAL A 556 3.70 9.77 -9.36
C VAL A 556 3.09 10.97 -10.11
N SER A 557 3.52 11.23 -11.34
CA SER A 557 3.08 12.41 -12.10
C SER A 557 1.61 12.31 -12.54
N ARG A 558 1.13 11.13 -12.96
CA ARG A 558 -0.28 10.90 -13.29
C ARG A 558 -1.15 10.92 -12.05
N THR A 559 -0.67 10.41 -10.91
CA THR A 559 -1.42 10.46 -9.64
C THR A 559 -1.49 11.89 -9.11
N ASP A 560 -0.43 12.69 -9.23
CA ASP A 560 -0.42 14.12 -8.91
C ASP A 560 -1.39 14.93 -9.82
N ALA A 561 -1.40 14.64 -11.13
CA ALA A 561 -2.37 15.23 -12.06
C ALA A 561 -3.81 14.83 -11.68
N PHE A 562 -4.04 13.54 -11.41
CA PHE A 562 -5.32 13.04 -10.92
C PHE A 562 -5.74 13.75 -9.63
N PHE A 563 -4.84 13.92 -8.67
CA PHE A 563 -5.10 14.64 -7.42
C PHE A 563 -5.49 16.09 -7.66
N SER A 564 -4.83 16.77 -8.60
CA SER A 564 -5.14 18.16 -8.95
C SER A 564 -6.53 18.27 -9.55
N ASP A 565 -6.84 17.43 -10.56
CA ASP A 565 -8.16 17.39 -11.20
C ASP A 565 -9.27 17.03 -10.19
N PHE A 566 -9.00 16.05 -9.33
CA PHE A 566 -9.97 15.54 -8.37
C PHE A 566 -10.18 16.49 -7.19
N ALA A 567 -9.12 17.14 -6.70
CA ALA A 567 -9.20 18.15 -5.65
C ALA A 567 -9.92 19.42 -6.11
N ASP A 568 -9.99 19.68 -7.43
CA ASP A 568 -10.74 20.79 -8.02
C ASP A 568 -12.23 20.51 -8.23
N LEU A 569 -12.70 19.26 -8.03
CA LEU A 569 -14.12 18.93 -8.12
C LEU A 569 -14.93 19.61 -7.00
N GLU A 570 -15.82 20.52 -7.39
CA GLU A 570 -16.68 21.28 -6.47
C GLU A 570 -17.47 20.37 -5.54
N LEU A 571 -18.10 19.32 -6.08
CA LEU A 571 -18.85 18.33 -5.31
C LEU A 571 -18.01 17.68 -4.21
N PHE A 572 -16.77 17.30 -4.53
CA PHE A 572 -15.88 16.66 -3.59
C PHE A 572 -15.46 17.62 -2.47
N ARG A 573 -15.12 18.87 -2.81
CA ARG A 573 -14.84 19.93 -1.82
C ARG A 573 -16.01 20.17 -0.87
N GLU A 574 -17.22 20.23 -1.39
CA GLU A 574 -18.43 20.41 -0.59
C GLU A 574 -18.69 19.24 0.37
N LEU A 575 -18.42 18.00 -0.06
CA LEU A 575 -18.55 16.81 0.78
C LEU A 575 -17.49 16.81 1.91
N LEU A 576 -16.23 17.15 1.58
CA LEU A 576 -15.16 17.25 2.58
C LEU A 576 -15.41 18.37 3.59
N ALA A 577 -16.02 19.47 3.17
CA ALA A 577 -16.36 20.59 4.05
C ALA A 577 -17.52 20.28 5.02
N GLN A 578 -18.23 19.14 4.86
CA GLN A 578 -19.29 18.76 5.78
C GLN A 578 -18.74 18.50 7.19
N LYS A 579 -19.38 19.09 8.19
CA LYS A 579 -19.03 18.87 9.61
C LYS A 579 -19.16 17.42 10.04
N THR A 580 -20.02 16.65 9.39
CA THR A 580 -20.25 15.23 9.67
C THR A 580 -19.21 14.32 9.02
N PHE A 581 -18.39 14.83 8.08
CA PHE A 581 -17.37 14.02 7.43
C PHE A 581 -16.19 13.80 8.38
N PRO A 582 -15.67 12.57 8.58
CA PRO A 582 -14.62 12.31 9.56
C PRO A 582 -13.33 13.11 9.33
N ASP A 583 -12.86 13.80 10.38
CA ASP A 583 -11.65 14.65 10.32
C ASP A 583 -10.41 13.86 9.89
N VAL A 584 -10.29 12.59 10.31
CA VAL A 584 -9.12 11.75 10.02
C VAL A 584 -8.93 11.51 8.52
N PHE A 585 -10.03 11.37 7.76
CA PHE A 585 -9.97 11.19 6.32
C PHE A 585 -9.55 12.49 5.61
N ARG A 586 -10.00 13.65 6.08
CA ARG A 586 -9.52 14.95 5.56
C ARG A 586 -8.03 15.14 5.80
N GLN A 587 -7.56 14.80 7.00
CA GLN A 587 -6.15 14.89 7.36
C GLN A 587 -5.30 13.97 6.48
N ARG A 588 -5.73 12.72 6.28
CA ARG A 588 -5.06 11.75 5.40
C ARG A 588 -5.04 12.20 3.94
N TRP A 589 -6.16 12.68 3.42
CA TRP A 589 -6.24 13.24 2.07
C TRP A 589 -5.21 14.35 1.87
N ASN A 590 -5.15 15.33 2.78
CA ASN A 590 -4.20 16.44 2.69
C ASN A 590 -2.74 15.97 2.77
N LEU A 591 -2.46 15.02 3.67
CA LEU A 591 -1.13 14.48 3.87
C LEU A 591 -0.67 13.68 2.64
N ILE A 592 -1.56 12.91 2.02
CA ILE A 592 -1.26 12.13 0.83
C ILE A 592 -1.17 13.02 -0.42
N TYR A 593 -2.07 13.99 -0.56
CA TYR A 593 -1.95 15.02 -1.59
C TYR A 593 -0.57 15.69 -1.50
N GLN A 594 -0.19 16.15 -0.30
CA GLN A 594 1.14 16.72 -0.08
C GLN A 594 2.25 15.72 -0.42
N PHE A 595 2.12 14.46 -0.02
CA PHE A 595 3.12 13.43 -0.28
C PHE A 595 3.32 13.15 -1.78
N PHE A 596 2.25 12.99 -2.56
CA PHE A 596 2.36 12.76 -4.00
C PHE A 596 2.80 14.02 -4.73
N HIS A 597 2.29 15.19 -4.32
CA HIS A 597 2.63 16.47 -4.93
C HIS A 597 4.09 16.88 -4.65
N GLU A 598 4.55 16.77 -3.40
CA GLU A 598 5.95 17.06 -3.02
C GLU A 598 6.91 15.93 -3.40
N GLY A 599 6.42 14.69 -3.45
CA GLY A 599 7.17 13.51 -3.91
C GLY A 599 7.41 13.51 -5.42
N ASN A 600 6.61 14.23 -6.20
CA ASN A 600 6.85 14.47 -7.62
C ASN A 600 8.09 15.39 -7.78
N PRO A 601 9.23 14.91 -8.32
CA PRO A 601 10.46 15.72 -8.37
C PRO A 601 10.33 16.95 -9.29
N SER A 602 9.32 16.99 -10.17
CA SER A 602 9.02 18.16 -10.99
C SER A 602 8.40 19.32 -10.20
N THR A 603 7.72 19.05 -9.08
CA THR A 603 7.11 20.07 -8.21
C THR A 603 8.15 20.95 -7.51
N PRO A 604 9.13 20.41 -6.74
CA PRO A 604 10.16 21.23 -6.13
C PRO A 604 11.07 21.88 -7.18
N LEU A 605 11.26 21.25 -8.34
CA LEU A 605 11.97 21.83 -9.48
C LEU A 605 11.25 23.10 -10.00
N ASN A 606 9.97 23.01 -10.32
CA ASN A 606 9.17 24.15 -10.80
C ASN A 606 9.09 25.26 -9.75
N ARG A 607 8.87 24.92 -8.47
CA ARG A 607 8.87 25.90 -7.37
C ARG A 607 10.21 26.62 -7.24
N THR A 608 11.32 25.89 -7.41
CA THR A 608 12.68 26.44 -7.39
C THR A 608 12.90 27.38 -8.57
N ILE A 609 12.48 26.99 -9.78
CA ILE A 609 12.54 27.84 -10.97
C ILE A 609 11.72 29.11 -10.75
N GLU A 610 10.47 29.00 -10.31
CA GLU A 610 9.59 30.15 -10.06
C GLU A 610 10.19 31.11 -9.02
N THR A 611 10.72 30.56 -7.93
CA THR A 611 11.36 31.32 -6.85
C THR A 611 12.64 32.01 -7.36
N ALA A 612 13.48 31.29 -8.10
CA ALA A 612 14.69 31.82 -8.70
C ALA A 612 14.40 32.93 -9.72
N ARG A 613 13.35 32.78 -10.54
CA ARG A 613 12.90 33.81 -11.50
C ARG A 613 12.48 35.12 -10.84
N ARG A 614 12.09 35.11 -9.57
CA ARG A 614 11.75 36.33 -8.79
C ARG A 614 12.99 37.03 -8.23
N MET A 615 14.12 36.33 -8.07
CA MET A 615 15.31 36.83 -7.37
C MET A 615 16.54 37.01 -8.26
N TYR A 616 16.64 36.28 -9.37
CA TYR A 616 17.80 36.24 -10.25
C TYR A 616 17.44 36.71 -11.66
N LEU A 617 18.43 37.25 -12.38
CA LEU A 617 18.22 37.81 -13.73
C LEU A 617 17.91 36.73 -14.75
N LYS A 618 18.54 35.55 -14.60
CA LYS A 618 18.36 34.38 -15.46
C LYS A 618 18.31 33.11 -14.66
N VAL A 619 17.64 32.11 -15.22
CA VAL A 619 17.60 30.72 -14.73
C VAL A 619 18.12 29.82 -15.83
N ASN A 620 19.21 29.11 -15.53
CA ASN A 620 19.92 28.22 -16.43
C ASN A 620 19.80 26.77 -15.94
N ILE A 621 19.63 25.82 -16.85
CA ILE A 621 19.52 24.39 -16.50
C ILE A 621 20.65 23.60 -17.16
N GLU A 622 21.45 22.91 -16.35
CA GLU A 622 22.38 21.87 -16.81
C GLU A 622 21.66 20.52 -16.90
N VAL A 623 21.65 19.96 -18.10
CA VAL A 623 21.04 18.66 -18.42
C VAL A 623 22.12 17.59 -18.38
N GLY A 624 21.90 16.54 -17.60
CA GLY A 624 22.88 15.46 -17.43
C GLY A 624 23.99 15.83 -16.43
N MET A 625 23.66 16.62 -15.41
CA MET A 625 24.57 17.01 -14.35
C MET A 625 25.12 15.76 -13.64
N ARG A 626 26.45 15.69 -13.52
CA ARG A 626 27.18 14.65 -12.77
C ARG A 626 27.33 15.07 -11.31
N ARG A 627 28.56 15.08 -10.79
CA ARG A 627 28.90 15.47 -9.40
C ARG A 627 28.74 16.97 -9.09
N GLY A 628 28.21 17.76 -10.02
CA GLY A 628 27.91 19.18 -9.88
C GLY A 628 29.14 20.11 -9.90
N GLU A 629 30.30 19.61 -10.36
CA GLU A 629 31.55 20.38 -10.39
C GLU A 629 31.48 21.55 -11.37
N MET A 630 31.02 21.27 -12.60
CA MET A 630 30.81 22.27 -13.64
C MET A 630 29.72 23.26 -13.21
N LEU A 631 28.58 22.78 -12.74
CA LEU A 631 27.49 23.62 -12.21
C LEU A 631 27.97 24.58 -11.13
N GLN A 632 28.82 24.11 -10.21
CA GLN A 632 29.39 24.94 -9.15
C GLN A 632 30.27 26.05 -9.72
N ALA A 633 31.17 25.73 -10.65
CA ALA A 633 32.04 26.72 -11.28
C ALA A 633 31.22 27.78 -12.03
N MET A 634 30.23 27.33 -12.83
CA MET A 634 29.31 28.22 -13.53
C MET A 634 28.57 29.13 -12.55
N ALA A 635 28.05 28.59 -11.45
CA ALA A 635 27.32 29.38 -10.46
C ALA A 635 28.20 30.40 -9.73
N ALA A 636 29.42 30.02 -9.35
CA ALA A 636 30.39 30.90 -8.70
C ALA A 636 30.78 32.10 -9.59
N ASP A 637 30.94 31.88 -10.90
CA ASP A 637 31.31 32.92 -11.86
C ASP A 637 30.12 33.81 -12.30
N ASN A 638 28.91 33.52 -11.80
CA ASN A 638 27.65 34.12 -12.24
C ASN A 638 26.68 34.41 -11.08
N TRP A 639 27.11 35.19 -10.09
CA TRP A 639 26.34 35.49 -8.87
C TRP A 639 24.92 36.06 -9.09
N SER A 640 24.65 36.74 -10.21
CA SER A 640 23.34 37.32 -10.54
C SER A 640 22.39 36.37 -11.29
N GLU A 641 22.84 35.16 -11.62
CA GLU A 641 22.07 34.15 -12.35
C GLU A 641 21.92 32.89 -11.49
N TYR A 642 20.85 32.13 -11.71
CA TYR A 642 20.56 30.91 -10.97
C TYR A 642 20.78 29.67 -11.85
N PHE A 643 21.35 28.62 -11.26
CA PHE A 643 21.71 27.40 -11.97
C PHE A 643 21.00 26.18 -11.39
N VAL A 644 20.43 25.34 -12.24
CA VAL A 644 19.74 24.11 -11.84
C VAL A 644 20.36 22.94 -12.56
N GLY A 645 20.90 21.96 -11.83
CA GLY A 645 21.41 20.72 -12.43
C GLY A 645 20.40 19.59 -12.30
N ILE A 646 20.21 18.81 -13.37
CA ILE A 646 19.40 17.58 -13.36
C ILE A 646 20.30 16.39 -13.68
N GLY A 647 20.41 15.44 -12.76
CA GLY A 647 21.25 14.25 -12.88
C GLY A 647 20.49 12.94 -12.66
N ARG A 648 20.89 11.88 -13.37
CA ARG A 648 20.28 10.54 -13.27
C ARG A 648 20.86 9.71 -12.12
N ASP A 649 22.15 9.88 -11.80
CA ASP A 649 22.81 9.17 -10.70
C ASP A 649 22.55 9.87 -9.35
N GLN A 650 21.87 9.17 -8.45
CA GLN A 650 21.49 9.72 -7.13
C GLN A 650 22.72 10.03 -6.27
N GLY A 651 23.76 9.19 -6.31
CA GLY A 651 24.98 9.37 -5.53
C GLY A 651 25.77 10.60 -5.99
N GLU A 652 25.78 10.88 -7.29
CA GLU A 652 26.39 12.09 -7.84
C GLU A 652 25.58 13.35 -7.52
N VAL A 653 24.25 13.29 -7.61
CA VAL A 653 23.38 14.40 -7.22
C VAL A 653 23.51 14.74 -5.74
N LEU A 654 23.64 13.76 -4.85
CA LEU A 654 23.87 14.01 -3.43
C LEU A 654 25.20 14.74 -3.18
N LYS A 655 26.26 14.35 -3.88
CA LYS A 655 27.55 15.06 -3.84
C LYS A 655 27.42 16.48 -4.38
N ALA A 656 26.69 16.66 -5.48
CA ALA A 656 26.40 17.97 -6.05
C ALA A 656 25.68 18.86 -5.03
N LYS A 657 24.60 18.39 -4.40
CA LYS A 657 23.86 19.15 -3.38
C LYS A 657 24.77 19.63 -2.23
N SER A 658 25.62 18.74 -1.71
CA SER A 658 26.56 19.10 -0.64
C SER A 658 27.57 20.16 -1.09
N ARG A 659 28.00 20.11 -2.35
CA ARG A 659 28.96 21.05 -2.94
C ARG A 659 28.34 22.42 -3.19
N LEU A 660 27.13 22.45 -3.74
CA LEU A 660 26.40 23.70 -4.03
C LEU A 660 25.95 24.43 -2.76
N ALA A 661 25.74 23.71 -1.65
CA ALA A 661 25.43 24.32 -0.36
C ALA A 661 26.54 25.25 0.17
N ALA A 662 27.78 25.09 -0.32
CA ALA A 662 28.93 25.92 0.04
C ALA A 662 29.08 27.19 -0.83
N LEU A 663 28.20 27.41 -1.83
CA LEU A 663 28.21 28.62 -2.64
C LEU A 663 27.68 29.83 -1.84
N ASP A 664 28.29 30.99 -2.07
CA ASP A 664 27.84 32.29 -1.57
C ASP A 664 27.87 33.32 -2.73
N PRO A 665 26.72 33.76 -3.28
CA PRO A 665 25.36 33.40 -2.87
C PRO A 665 24.99 31.95 -3.21
N GLN A 666 23.98 31.38 -2.52
CA GLN A 666 23.40 30.07 -2.85
C GLN A 666 22.54 30.14 -4.12
N ASN A 667 23.19 30.33 -5.27
CA ASN A 667 22.57 30.53 -6.58
C ASN A 667 22.54 29.25 -7.44
N ALA A 668 22.62 28.07 -6.82
CA ALA A 668 22.51 26.81 -7.55
C ALA A 668 21.78 25.72 -6.77
N SER A 669 21.07 24.85 -7.49
CA SER A 669 20.37 23.67 -6.96
C SER A 669 20.58 22.45 -7.85
N ALA A 670 20.51 21.26 -7.26
CA ALA A 670 20.63 20.00 -7.97
C ALA A 670 19.41 19.09 -7.71
N PHE A 671 18.90 18.47 -8.77
CA PHE A 671 17.74 17.58 -8.74
C PHE A 671 18.11 16.21 -9.30
N TRP A 672 17.60 15.17 -8.63
CA TRP A 672 17.75 13.80 -9.07
C TRP A 672 16.53 13.41 -9.92
N GLY A 673 16.78 12.87 -11.09
CA GLY A 673 15.74 12.28 -11.94
C GLY A 673 16.12 12.25 -13.41
N ASP A 674 15.25 11.62 -14.20
CA ASP A 674 15.43 11.55 -15.63
C ASP A 674 15.05 12.88 -16.30
N VAL A 675 15.99 13.46 -17.04
CA VAL A 675 15.79 14.65 -17.88
C VAL A 675 14.58 14.48 -18.80
N GLN A 676 14.40 13.30 -19.40
CA GLN A 676 13.30 13.04 -20.32
C GLN A 676 11.93 13.08 -19.62
N LYS A 677 11.89 12.99 -18.29
CA LYS A 677 10.67 13.10 -17.48
C LYS A 677 10.50 14.47 -16.84
N LEU A 678 11.59 15.03 -16.30
CA LEU A 678 11.55 16.28 -15.54
C LEU A 678 11.42 17.51 -16.43
N VAL A 679 12.14 17.56 -17.55
CA VAL A 679 12.13 18.74 -18.43
C VAL A 679 10.76 18.98 -19.07
N PRO A 680 10.02 17.97 -19.57
CA PRO A 680 8.67 18.20 -20.08
C PRO A 680 7.70 18.83 -19.07
N ALA A 681 7.89 18.55 -17.78
CA ALA A 681 7.06 19.06 -16.70
C ALA A 681 7.43 20.50 -16.26
N ILE A 682 8.55 21.05 -16.73
CA ILE A 682 8.91 22.45 -16.47
C ILE A 682 7.92 23.37 -17.18
N MET A 683 7.52 24.48 -16.56
CA MET A 683 6.65 25.48 -17.20
C MET A 683 7.25 26.00 -18.52
N ASP A 684 6.45 26.12 -19.57
CA ASP A 684 6.89 26.68 -20.86
C ASP A 684 7.39 28.12 -20.69
N ARG A 685 8.37 28.52 -21.51
CA ARG A 685 8.97 29.87 -21.49
C ARG A 685 9.43 30.33 -20.10
N SER A 686 10.07 29.43 -19.35
CA SER A 686 10.57 29.73 -18.00
C SER A 686 12.10 29.73 -17.89
N ILE A 687 12.80 29.15 -18.88
CA ILE A 687 14.25 28.93 -18.84
C ILE A 687 14.98 29.85 -19.81
N ASP A 688 16.11 30.42 -19.39
CA ASP A 688 16.92 31.30 -20.24
C ASP A 688 17.96 30.50 -21.03
N ASN A 689 18.64 29.53 -20.40
CA ASN A 689 19.58 28.66 -21.10
C ASN A 689 19.47 27.21 -20.65
N PHE A 690 19.54 26.28 -21.62
CA PHE A 690 19.87 24.88 -21.35
C PHE A 690 21.34 24.64 -21.67
N LEU A 691 22.05 23.98 -20.77
CA LEU A 691 23.48 23.69 -20.85
C LEU A 691 23.64 22.16 -20.93
N ILE A 692 24.32 21.67 -21.97
CA ILE A 692 24.49 20.24 -22.24
C ILE A 692 25.97 19.96 -22.47
N VAL A 693 26.46 18.88 -21.86
CA VAL A 693 27.80 18.34 -22.14
C VAL A 693 27.62 17.12 -23.05
N MET A 694 28.18 17.17 -24.26
CA MET A 694 28.02 16.13 -25.28
C MET A 694 29.36 15.82 -25.96
N PRO A 695 30.20 14.96 -25.36
CA PRO A 695 31.40 14.45 -25.99
C PRO A 695 31.07 13.63 -27.25
N GLU A 696 31.97 13.61 -28.23
CA GLU A 696 31.82 12.87 -29.48
C GLU A 696 31.67 11.36 -29.24
N ARG A 697 32.41 10.81 -28.25
CA ARG A 697 32.41 9.38 -27.93
C ARG A 697 31.06 8.86 -27.46
N ASP A 698 30.30 9.69 -26.76
CA ASP A 698 29.02 9.34 -26.13
C ASP A 698 27.83 10.03 -26.81
N SER A 699 28.03 10.46 -28.06
CA SER A 699 27.01 11.22 -28.79
C SER A 699 25.85 10.34 -29.25
N PRO A 700 24.59 10.71 -28.95
CA PRO A 700 23.41 9.94 -29.35
C PRO A 700 23.14 10.01 -30.87
N VAL A 701 23.83 10.88 -31.63
CA VAL A 701 23.61 11.03 -33.08
C VAL A 701 24.15 9.86 -33.92
N GLY A 702 24.89 8.94 -33.31
CA GLY A 702 25.49 7.78 -33.96
C GLY A 702 24.50 6.66 -34.32
N SER A 703 23.31 6.63 -33.71
CA SER A 703 22.25 5.65 -33.99
C SER A 703 20.92 6.34 -34.33
N GLU A 704 20.05 5.64 -35.05
CA GLU A 704 18.72 6.15 -35.42
C GLU A 704 17.85 6.41 -34.17
N GLU A 705 17.83 5.46 -33.24
CA GLU A 705 17.11 5.60 -31.96
C GLU A 705 17.62 6.80 -31.14
N GLY A 706 18.94 7.00 -31.08
CA GLY A 706 19.54 8.12 -30.37
C GLY A 706 19.21 9.47 -31.02
N ARG A 707 19.13 9.55 -32.36
CA ARG A 707 18.67 10.75 -33.08
C ARG A 707 17.23 11.09 -32.74
N MET A 708 16.32 10.10 -32.75
CA MET A 708 14.91 10.31 -32.41
C MET A 708 14.74 10.82 -30.97
N LEU A 709 15.47 10.23 -30.01
CA LEU A 709 15.44 10.68 -28.61
C LEU A 709 15.98 12.11 -28.46
N LEU A 710 17.07 12.43 -29.16
CA LEU A 710 17.66 13.76 -29.13
C LEU A 710 16.73 14.81 -29.75
N GLN A 711 16.07 14.48 -30.86
CA GLN A 711 15.08 15.33 -31.50
C GLN A 711 13.91 15.65 -30.56
N ALA A 712 13.32 14.62 -29.94
CA ALA A 712 12.22 14.78 -28.99
C ALA A 712 12.63 15.66 -27.79
N MET A 713 13.85 15.49 -27.31
CA MET A 713 14.42 16.35 -26.27
C MET A 713 14.55 17.80 -26.75
N PHE A 714 15.14 18.06 -27.92
CA PHE A 714 15.29 19.41 -28.46
C PHE A 714 13.96 20.13 -28.69
N VAL A 715 12.94 19.44 -29.21
CA VAL A 715 11.57 19.98 -29.33
C VAL A 715 11.06 20.43 -27.96
N THR A 716 11.28 19.61 -26.94
CA THR A 716 10.88 19.93 -25.57
C THR A 716 11.65 21.14 -25.04
N LEU A 717 12.99 21.16 -25.17
CA LEU A 717 13.83 22.27 -24.71
C LEU A 717 13.43 23.59 -25.38
N ALA A 718 13.22 23.58 -26.69
CA ALA A 718 12.82 24.76 -27.46
C ALA A 718 11.54 25.40 -26.90
N ARG A 719 10.56 24.59 -26.50
CA ARG A 719 9.31 25.05 -25.89
C ARG A 719 9.50 25.66 -24.48
N LYS A 720 10.49 25.20 -23.72
CA LYS A 720 10.76 25.69 -22.35
C LYS A 720 11.59 26.97 -22.32
N LEU A 721 12.28 27.30 -23.42
CA LEU A 721 13.08 28.51 -23.54
C LEU A 721 12.21 29.78 -23.60
N ARG A 722 12.68 30.85 -22.96
CA ARG A 722 12.15 32.21 -23.12
C ARG A 722 12.56 32.83 -24.45
N ASP A 723 11.91 33.95 -24.78
CA ASP A 723 12.33 34.79 -25.89
C ASP A 723 13.79 35.23 -25.69
N GLY A 724 14.64 34.90 -26.67
CA GLY A 724 16.07 35.16 -26.61
C GLY A 724 16.91 34.09 -25.87
N GLY A 725 16.29 33.04 -25.34
CA GLY A 725 16.98 31.92 -24.71
C GLY A 725 17.69 30.99 -25.71
N ALA A 726 18.57 30.12 -25.19
CA ALA A 726 19.40 29.25 -26.02
C ALA A 726 19.66 27.86 -25.40
N VAL A 727 19.91 26.87 -26.25
CA VAL A 727 20.55 25.61 -25.87
C VAL A 727 22.05 25.73 -26.21
N LYS A 728 22.91 25.54 -25.22
CA LYS A 728 24.38 25.61 -25.34
C LYS A 728 24.97 24.23 -25.08
N ILE A 729 25.69 23.70 -26.06
CA ILE A 729 26.26 22.35 -26.03
C ILE A 729 27.78 22.45 -26.03
N LEU A 730 28.43 21.94 -24.98
CA LEU A 730 29.88 21.75 -24.93
C LEU A 730 30.23 20.41 -25.59
N THR A 731 31.04 20.45 -26.65
CA THR A 731 31.41 19.27 -27.45
C THR A 731 32.84 19.36 -27.99
N ASP A 732 33.47 18.21 -28.25
CA ASP A 732 34.74 18.05 -28.98
C ASP A 732 34.53 17.55 -30.42
N MET A 733 33.29 17.44 -30.90
CA MET A 733 33.00 17.11 -32.30
C MET A 733 33.63 18.15 -33.25
N GLU A 734 34.33 17.70 -34.28
CA GLU A 734 34.85 18.60 -35.31
C GLU A 734 33.70 19.19 -36.15
N GLU A 735 33.74 20.50 -36.44
CA GLU A 735 32.66 21.21 -37.16
C GLU A 735 32.31 20.63 -38.53
N LYS A 736 33.23 19.89 -39.16
CA LYS A 736 33.03 19.26 -40.47
C LYS A 736 32.79 17.75 -40.39
N SER A 737 32.66 17.21 -39.18
CA SER A 737 32.41 15.78 -38.99
C SER A 737 30.95 15.44 -39.33
N ALA A 738 30.73 14.21 -39.81
CA ALA A 738 29.38 13.72 -40.09
C ALA A 738 28.46 13.73 -38.85
N GLN A 739 29.04 13.57 -37.66
CA GLN A 739 28.29 13.62 -36.40
C GLN A 739 27.86 15.05 -36.04
N PHE A 740 28.71 16.06 -36.30
CA PHE A 740 28.35 17.46 -36.07
C PHE A 740 27.25 17.93 -37.02
N GLU A 741 27.31 17.55 -38.30
CA GLU A 741 26.25 17.84 -39.26
C GLU A 741 24.94 17.14 -38.89
N ALA A 742 24.98 15.87 -38.46
CA ALA A 742 23.80 15.15 -37.97
C ALA A 742 23.18 15.81 -36.72
N LEU A 743 24.01 16.35 -35.81
CA LEU A 743 23.54 17.11 -34.65
C LEU A 743 22.79 18.39 -35.07
N LEU A 744 23.30 19.11 -36.07
CA LEU A 744 22.66 20.30 -36.61
C LEU A 744 21.35 19.98 -37.35
N GLU A 745 21.31 18.88 -38.09
CA GLU A 745 20.10 18.40 -38.76
C GLU A 745 18.99 18.10 -37.73
N VAL A 746 19.29 17.30 -36.71
CA VAL A 746 18.34 16.97 -35.63
C VAL A 746 17.87 18.23 -34.87
N ALA A 747 18.77 19.18 -34.62
CA ALA A 747 18.40 20.46 -34.02
C ALA A 747 17.47 21.28 -34.94
N GLY A 748 17.78 21.32 -36.24
CA GLY A 748 16.99 22.00 -37.26
C GLY A 748 15.56 21.47 -37.36
N GLU A 749 15.40 20.15 -37.38
CA GLU A 749 14.09 19.48 -37.37
C GLU A 749 13.29 19.79 -36.10
N ALA A 750 13.96 19.97 -34.97
CA ALA A 750 13.35 20.37 -33.71
C ALA A 750 13.04 21.89 -33.61
N GLY A 751 13.28 22.66 -34.67
CA GLY A 751 13.02 24.09 -34.72
C GLY A 751 14.11 24.95 -34.07
N LEU A 752 15.31 24.41 -33.85
CA LEU A 752 16.47 25.14 -33.36
C LEU A 752 17.46 25.43 -34.49
N VAL A 753 18.05 26.61 -34.51
CA VAL A 753 19.06 27.00 -35.51
C VAL A 753 20.36 27.41 -34.83
N ARG A 754 21.49 27.08 -35.47
CA ARG A 754 22.81 27.52 -35.01
C ARG A 754 22.92 29.03 -35.14
N GLU A 755 23.36 29.69 -34.07
CA GLU A 755 23.67 31.10 -34.06
C GLU A 755 25.12 31.32 -33.64
N ALA A 756 25.84 32.17 -34.39
CA ALA A 756 27.23 32.47 -34.08
C ALA A 756 27.30 33.28 -32.78
N ARG A 757 27.86 32.67 -31.72
CA ARG A 757 28.16 33.28 -30.41
C ARG A 757 27.10 34.28 -29.93
N LYS A 758 25.95 33.75 -29.49
CA LYS A 758 24.95 34.53 -28.77
C LYS A 758 25.08 34.37 -27.26
N GLY A 759 25.22 35.50 -26.57
CA GLY A 759 25.22 35.58 -25.12
C GLY A 759 26.54 35.15 -24.47
N LYS A 760 26.50 34.95 -23.14
CA LYS A 760 27.66 34.55 -22.33
C LYS A 760 28.02 33.09 -22.60
N ASP A 761 29.33 32.79 -22.62
CA ASP A 761 29.83 31.42 -22.56
C ASP A 761 29.90 31.00 -21.09
N TYR A 762 29.10 29.99 -20.73
CA TYR A 762 28.97 29.55 -19.34
C TYR A 762 30.01 28.49 -18.96
N PHE A 763 30.44 27.67 -19.92
CA PHE A 763 31.35 26.55 -19.66
C PHE A 763 32.75 27.07 -19.26
N PRO A 764 33.34 26.59 -18.14
CA PRO A 764 34.66 27.02 -17.70
C PRO A 764 35.76 26.76 -18.74
N GLU A 765 36.65 27.73 -18.93
CA GLU A 765 37.81 27.56 -19.81
C GLU A 765 38.74 26.46 -19.27
N GLY A 766 39.10 25.50 -20.12
CA GLY A 766 39.99 24.40 -19.74
C GLY A 766 39.34 23.28 -18.92
N TRP A 767 38.00 23.20 -18.87
CA TRP A 767 37.27 22.12 -18.19
C TRP A 767 37.78 20.73 -18.58
N ASP A 768 38.47 20.03 -17.68
CA ASP A 768 39.08 18.72 -17.97
C ASP A 768 38.15 17.56 -17.59
N ASP A 769 37.81 16.75 -18.59
CA ASP A 769 36.90 15.62 -18.43
C ASP A 769 37.35 14.49 -19.37
N SER A 770 37.53 13.30 -18.77
CA SER A 770 38.11 12.11 -19.39
C SER A 770 37.28 11.52 -20.53
N GLU A 771 36.03 11.95 -20.67
CA GLU A 771 35.13 11.51 -21.75
C GLU A 771 35.39 12.23 -23.09
N PHE A 772 35.96 13.43 -23.05
CA PHE A 772 36.38 14.13 -24.26
C PHE A 772 37.65 13.49 -24.84
N LYS A 773 37.76 13.46 -26.18
CA LYS A 773 39.01 13.16 -26.87
C LYS A 773 40.02 14.29 -26.66
N ASP A 774 41.30 13.97 -26.85
CA ASP A 774 42.38 14.98 -26.95
C ASP A 774 42.13 15.86 -28.19
N GLY A 775 41.34 16.92 -28.02
CA GLY A 775 40.84 17.74 -29.11
C GLY A 775 40.39 19.13 -28.65
N LYS A 776 40.16 20.04 -29.60
CA LYS A 776 39.72 21.41 -29.32
C LYS A 776 38.22 21.40 -28.97
N ARG A 777 37.92 21.59 -27.68
CA ARG A 777 36.56 21.75 -27.16
C ARG A 777 35.92 23.04 -27.70
N GLN A 778 34.63 22.99 -28.04
CA GLN A 778 33.86 24.12 -28.53
C GLN A 778 32.44 24.16 -27.96
N VAL A 779 31.83 25.35 -28.00
CA VAL A 779 30.45 25.58 -27.54
C VAL A 779 29.56 25.85 -28.74
N LEU A 780 28.65 24.92 -29.03
CA LEU A 780 27.59 25.09 -30.02
C LEU A 780 26.40 25.80 -29.36
N THR A 781 25.96 26.93 -29.93
CA THR A 781 24.78 27.66 -29.48
C THR A 781 23.64 27.48 -30.49
N LEU A 782 22.52 26.96 -30.00
CA LEU A 782 21.29 26.71 -30.75
C LEU A 782 20.16 27.58 -30.18
N VAL A 783 19.39 28.24 -31.02
CA VAL A 783 18.28 29.12 -30.62
C VAL A 783 16.99 28.75 -31.33
N PRO A 784 15.81 29.01 -30.76
CA PRO A 784 14.54 28.83 -31.45
C PRO A 784 14.50 29.61 -32.78
N LYS A 785 14.07 28.94 -33.85
CA LYS A 785 13.85 29.57 -35.15
C LYS A 785 12.78 30.66 -35.00
N ALA A 786 13.12 31.89 -35.36
CA ALA A 786 12.19 33.00 -35.30
C ALA A 786 10.96 32.69 -36.18
N VAL A 787 9.76 32.70 -35.58
CA VAL A 787 8.51 32.70 -36.35
C VAL A 787 8.34 34.13 -36.89
N PRO A 788 8.22 34.33 -38.21
CA PRO A 788 8.01 35.67 -38.76
C PRO A 788 6.73 36.26 -38.17
N ALA A 789 6.76 37.55 -37.82
CA ALA A 789 5.75 38.24 -37.01
C ALA A 789 4.36 38.42 -37.67
N ASN A 790 3.98 37.61 -38.66
CA ASN A 790 2.67 37.60 -39.32
C ASN A 790 2.22 36.15 -39.60
N ALA A 791 1.91 35.38 -38.56
CA ALA A 791 1.20 34.10 -38.65
C ALA A 791 0.13 33.99 -37.57
#